data_AF-A0AA52EJK2-F1
#
_entry.id   AF-A0AA52EJK2-F1
#
_cell.length_a   1.000
_cell.length_b   1.000
_cell.length_c   1.000
_cell.angle_alpha   90.00
_cell.angle_beta   90.00
_cell.angle_gamma   90.00
#
_symmetry.space_group_name_H-M   'P 1'
#
loop_
_entity.id
_entity.type
_entity.pdbx_description
1 polymer ?
#
loop_
_entity_poly.entity_id
_entity_poly.type
_entity_poly.pdbx_seq_one_letter_code
_entity_poly.pdbx_strand_id
1 'polypeptide(L)'
;MKKQNTIPEITLSPKEVTALLSSRPPRSLLRTVMNALSTYPYCLKISGLIGHFTDEYKSEIFHLLKALKTIADPSSSAKVSMTRVEIKPEESRQKSSVTRYSRTDQKISMHTDSSYDMNPHNIMGFQCIVPDPSGGVSFLMPIDHLLDNLTEPEQALLREDLFPFREGTVLPILYDDEEGPSIRYYRSQLDIALSKENALQEKVGPLLDKIDGLLGQEDAHLQDAMGAGEMILINNHKVLHARSALSDKSNRLIYRGRISIHPTLSHLRLSWWPLKMIKKLWYAIRKSIPVDMSAVDKQIKKALRQDDLKTAAALIESYFDAFASDSSRPFHLAAIYGSLGEKEKAERAKKKACQRRPLVAETEMKKERISVMTIRGFKDGKYIYKKSAGRYSPSLMQGHFSLRNFLRSDEFNITKLNHYDQTDWASLATPDVDIFVNTVACAERMKEGLTALETFVENSGCRRIINPPRNVLETTRVKNYQSLGAIPGLVFPRTELFTVEGLSLLAVMKKIDEAALNYPIILRPSVTHTGKFVTLARTREDVESYFESHRYWGDYYAIEYRETVTDEGLYNKNRTFCIDGTFYPVAGLHHDQWNIHSGDRYSVMDKQKRLQEWEQNYLENFHEFLGEGLTALHAIRDQLKLDFFGVDFTKLPDGRLFIFEANASMRHNFDHAGNFPYTRPYLDKVSEAFDRMISQRVSSQ
;
A
#
# COMPACT_ATOMS: atom_id res chain seq x y z
N MET A 1 0.40 -23.52 -61.35
CA MET A 1 1.11 -23.65 -60.05
C MET A 1 0.29 -22.92 -59.00
N LYS A 2 -0.42 -23.66 -58.12
CA LYS A 2 -1.16 -23.06 -57.00
C LYS A 2 -0.13 -22.37 -56.10
N LYS A 3 -0.22 -21.05 -55.90
CA LYS A 3 0.60 -20.35 -54.91
C LYS A 3 0.27 -20.97 -53.55
N GLN A 4 1.23 -21.64 -52.92
CA GLN A 4 1.10 -22.00 -51.51
C GLN A 4 0.87 -20.72 -50.72
N ASN A 5 -0.18 -20.68 -49.93
CA ASN A 5 -0.36 -19.65 -48.91
C ASN A 5 0.73 -19.89 -47.86
N THR A 6 1.83 -19.13 -47.94
CA THR A 6 2.99 -19.25 -47.06
C THR A 6 2.89 -18.25 -45.91
N ILE A 7 3.38 -18.64 -44.73
CA ILE A 7 3.46 -17.75 -43.57
C ILE A 7 4.45 -16.61 -43.87
N PRO A 8 4.12 -15.33 -43.56
CA PRO A 8 5.06 -14.22 -43.70
C PRO A 8 6.35 -14.50 -42.92
N GLU A 9 7.52 -14.28 -43.53
CA GLU A 9 8.80 -14.66 -42.94
C GLU A 9 9.77 -13.47 -42.81
N ILE A 10 10.53 -13.45 -41.70
CA ILE A 10 11.74 -12.65 -41.54
C ILE A 10 12.93 -13.53 -41.15
N THR A 11 14.13 -13.15 -41.56
CA THR A 11 15.37 -13.84 -41.17
C THR A 11 16.22 -12.92 -40.31
N LEU A 12 16.64 -13.38 -39.14
CA LEU A 12 17.50 -12.61 -38.24
C LEU A 12 18.97 -12.77 -38.60
N SER A 13 19.72 -11.66 -38.56
CA SER A 13 21.18 -11.70 -38.64
C SER A 13 21.79 -12.26 -37.35
N PRO A 14 23.02 -12.83 -37.38
CA PRO A 14 23.71 -13.33 -36.19
C PRO A 14 23.83 -12.30 -35.06
N LYS A 15 23.93 -11.01 -35.41
CA LYS A 15 23.97 -9.90 -34.46
C LYS A 15 22.62 -9.71 -33.74
N GLU A 16 21.51 -9.80 -34.47
CA GLU A 16 20.16 -9.68 -33.91
C GLU A 16 19.80 -10.87 -33.01
N VAL A 17 20.23 -12.08 -33.39
CA VAL A 17 20.09 -13.29 -32.57
C VAL A 17 20.86 -13.16 -31.25
N THR A 18 22.11 -12.67 -31.33
CA THR A 18 22.91 -12.39 -30.13
C THR A 18 22.24 -11.35 -29.22
N ALA A 19 21.71 -10.27 -29.82
CA ALA A 19 20.99 -9.23 -29.08
C ALA A 19 19.71 -9.77 -28.41
N LEU A 20 18.97 -10.63 -29.11
CA LEU A 20 17.79 -11.31 -28.58
C LEU A 20 18.11 -12.12 -27.32
N LEU A 21 19.14 -12.97 -27.35
CA LEU A 21 19.56 -13.80 -26.22
C LEU A 21 20.09 -12.98 -25.01
N SER A 22 20.63 -11.79 -25.25
CA SER A 22 21.06 -10.87 -24.19
C SER A 22 19.90 -10.16 -23.45
N SER A 23 18.64 -10.53 -23.73
CA SER A 23 17.42 -9.86 -23.22
C SER A 23 17.31 -8.37 -23.60
N ARG A 24 17.97 -7.95 -24.69
CA ARG A 24 17.86 -6.61 -25.28
C ARG A 24 17.59 -6.71 -26.80
N PRO A 25 16.48 -7.33 -27.23
CA PRO A 25 16.18 -7.42 -28.65
C PRO A 25 16.05 -6.01 -29.27
N PRO A 26 16.46 -5.85 -30.55
CA PRO A 26 16.29 -4.59 -31.26
C PRO A 26 14.82 -4.14 -31.24
N ARG A 27 14.57 -2.86 -30.97
CA ARG A 27 13.19 -2.32 -30.99
C ARG A 27 12.52 -2.48 -32.36
N SER A 28 13.31 -2.47 -33.45
CA SER A 28 12.84 -2.76 -34.81
C SER A 28 12.24 -4.15 -34.91
N LEU A 29 12.92 -5.18 -34.40
CA LEU A 29 12.44 -6.57 -34.39
C LEU A 29 11.10 -6.68 -33.65
N LEU A 30 11.01 -6.11 -32.45
CA LEU A 30 9.78 -6.16 -31.63
C LEU A 30 8.62 -5.46 -32.33
N ARG A 31 8.88 -4.33 -33.01
CA ARG A 31 7.88 -3.63 -33.82
C ARG A 31 7.42 -4.48 -35.01
N THR A 32 8.34 -5.12 -35.72
CA THR A 32 8.02 -6.01 -36.84
C THR A 32 7.13 -7.18 -36.38
N VAL A 33 7.51 -7.84 -35.29
CA VAL A 33 6.73 -8.93 -34.69
C VAL A 33 5.33 -8.46 -34.33
N MET A 34 5.21 -7.37 -33.58
CA MET A 34 3.90 -6.86 -33.15
C MET A 34 3.03 -6.45 -34.34
N ASN A 35 3.62 -5.82 -35.35
CA ASN A 35 2.90 -5.44 -36.56
C ASN A 35 2.36 -6.67 -37.31
N ALA A 36 3.17 -7.72 -37.44
CA ALA A 36 2.76 -8.98 -38.07
C ALA A 36 1.66 -9.71 -37.28
N LEU A 37 1.68 -9.66 -35.94
CA LEU A 37 0.63 -10.26 -35.11
C LEU A 37 -0.67 -9.44 -35.03
N SER A 38 -0.64 -8.18 -35.48
CA SER A 38 -1.81 -7.28 -35.51
C SER A 38 -2.41 -7.10 -36.89
N THR A 39 -1.74 -7.58 -37.93
CA THR A 39 -2.12 -7.38 -39.33
C THR A 39 -2.32 -8.74 -39.96
N TYR A 40 -3.42 -8.92 -40.70
CA TYR A 40 -3.65 -10.15 -41.46
C TYR A 40 -2.38 -10.57 -42.21
N PRO A 41 -1.92 -11.84 -42.08
CA PRO A 41 -2.63 -12.99 -41.51
C PRO A 41 -2.39 -13.27 -40.00
N TYR A 42 -1.93 -12.29 -39.23
CA TYR A 42 -1.74 -12.36 -37.76
C TYR A 42 -0.72 -13.40 -37.29
N CYS A 43 0.23 -13.74 -38.14
CA CYS A 43 1.30 -14.70 -37.86
C CYS A 43 2.63 -14.28 -38.51
N LEU A 44 3.72 -14.83 -38.00
CA LEU A 44 5.07 -14.54 -38.47
C LEU A 44 5.98 -15.75 -38.27
N LYS A 45 6.72 -16.12 -39.32
CA LYS A 45 7.85 -17.04 -39.27
C LYS A 45 9.15 -16.26 -39.07
N ILE A 46 10.01 -16.75 -38.20
CA ILE A 46 11.36 -16.21 -37.94
C ILE A 46 12.38 -17.33 -38.17
N SER A 47 13.30 -17.09 -39.11
CA SER A 47 14.43 -17.97 -39.44
C SER A 47 15.78 -17.33 -39.06
N GLY A 48 16.88 -18.09 -39.23
CA GLY A 48 18.24 -17.65 -38.89
C GLY A 48 18.58 -17.76 -37.39
N LEU A 49 17.76 -18.46 -36.61
CA LEU A 49 17.94 -18.70 -35.17
C LEU A 49 18.90 -19.88 -34.92
N ILE A 50 19.47 -19.98 -33.71
CA ILE A 50 20.45 -21.02 -33.35
C ILE A 50 19.77 -22.37 -33.18
N GLY A 51 18.61 -22.41 -32.51
CA GLY A 51 17.80 -23.63 -32.42
C GLY A 51 18.37 -24.77 -31.59
N HIS A 52 19.47 -24.56 -30.86
CA HIS A 52 20.14 -25.60 -30.07
C HIS A 52 20.15 -25.24 -28.58
N PHE A 53 19.10 -25.63 -27.86
CA PHE A 53 18.92 -25.32 -26.44
C PHE A 53 18.46 -26.55 -25.67
N THR A 54 19.05 -26.80 -24.51
CA THR A 54 18.63 -27.89 -23.59
C THR A 54 17.55 -27.44 -22.61
N ASP A 55 17.39 -26.14 -22.41
CA ASP A 55 16.47 -25.52 -21.45
C ASP A 55 15.57 -24.51 -22.19
N GLU A 56 14.26 -24.69 -22.12
CA GLU A 56 13.28 -23.82 -22.77
C GLU A 56 13.32 -22.36 -22.25
N TYR A 57 13.77 -22.12 -21.02
CA TYR A 57 13.88 -20.76 -20.46
C TYR A 57 15.17 -20.02 -20.87
N LYS A 58 16.01 -20.64 -21.70
CA LYS A 58 17.19 -20.02 -22.32
C LYS A 58 17.06 -19.86 -23.84
N SER A 59 15.95 -20.32 -24.41
CA SER A 59 15.69 -20.30 -25.85
C SER A 59 15.37 -18.90 -26.38
N GLU A 60 15.53 -18.70 -27.69
CA GLU A 60 15.20 -17.42 -28.34
C GLU A 60 13.72 -17.06 -28.18
N ILE A 61 12.81 -18.05 -28.26
CA ILE A 61 11.38 -17.81 -28.05
C ILE A 61 11.09 -17.26 -26.66
N PHE A 62 11.74 -17.78 -25.61
CA PHE A 62 11.55 -17.26 -24.25
C PHE A 62 12.01 -15.80 -24.15
N HIS A 63 13.19 -15.49 -24.66
CA HIS A 63 13.72 -14.13 -24.63
C HIS A 63 12.85 -13.15 -25.44
N LEU A 64 12.33 -13.58 -26.59
CA LEU A 64 11.44 -12.77 -27.41
C LEU A 64 10.12 -12.48 -26.70
N LEU A 65 9.43 -13.53 -26.21
CA LEU A 65 8.16 -13.38 -25.49
C LEU A 65 8.32 -12.57 -24.21
N LYS A 66 9.42 -12.76 -23.48
CA LYS A 66 9.74 -11.95 -22.30
C LYS A 66 9.91 -10.48 -22.66
N ALA A 67 10.58 -10.16 -23.77
CA ALA A 67 10.76 -8.79 -24.21
C ALA A 67 9.45 -8.15 -24.66
N LEU A 68 8.63 -8.87 -25.44
CA LEU A 68 7.29 -8.40 -25.85
C LEU A 68 6.42 -8.09 -24.62
N LYS A 69 6.40 -8.98 -23.62
CA LYS A 69 5.67 -8.78 -22.38
C LYS A 69 6.19 -7.59 -21.56
N THR A 70 7.50 -7.45 -21.44
CA THR A 70 8.14 -6.33 -20.72
C THR A 70 7.81 -4.98 -21.36
N ILE A 71 7.71 -4.92 -22.68
CA ILE A 71 7.32 -3.69 -23.39
C ILE A 71 5.84 -3.38 -23.21
N ALA A 72 4.99 -4.41 -23.29
CA ALA A 72 3.55 -4.24 -23.14
C ALA A 72 3.15 -3.86 -21.69
N ASP A 73 3.85 -4.40 -20.68
CA ASP A 73 3.62 -4.08 -19.27
C ASP A 73 4.95 -4.10 -18.49
N PRO A 74 5.65 -2.94 -18.38
CA PRO A 74 6.91 -2.84 -17.65
C PRO A 74 6.80 -3.10 -16.14
N SER A 75 5.58 -3.11 -15.59
CA SER A 75 5.30 -3.38 -14.18
C SER A 75 4.91 -4.83 -13.89
N SER A 76 4.69 -5.64 -14.94
CA SER A 76 4.28 -7.04 -14.83
C SER A 76 5.41 -7.92 -14.31
N SER A 77 5.19 -8.60 -13.19
CA SER A 77 6.02 -9.74 -12.74
C SER A 77 5.52 -11.09 -13.29
N ALA A 78 4.52 -11.09 -14.17
CA ALA A 78 3.87 -12.30 -14.66
C ALA A 78 4.81 -13.15 -15.55
N LYS A 79 4.81 -14.47 -15.30
CA LYS A 79 5.72 -15.44 -15.92
C LYS A 79 5.36 -15.73 -17.39
N VAL A 80 6.36 -15.92 -18.25
CA VAL A 80 6.19 -16.50 -19.60
C VAL A 80 5.91 -17.99 -19.43
N SER A 81 4.82 -18.50 -20.00
CA SER A 81 4.47 -19.92 -19.93
C SER A 81 5.24 -20.67 -21.01
N MET A 82 6.24 -21.46 -20.60
CA MET A 82 7.01 -22.31 -21.51
C MET A 82 6.61 -23.77 -21.36
N THR A 83 6.64 -24.52 -22.46
CA THR A 83 6.37 -25.95 -22.46
C THR A 83 7.28 -26.64 -23.47
N ARG A 84 8.02 -27.64 -23.00
CA ARG A 84 8.73 -28.61 -23.83
C ARG A 84 7.76 -29.63 -24.42
N VAL A 85 7.64 -29.62 -25.75
CA VAL A 85 6.77 -30.52 -26.53
C VAL A 85 7.63 -31.55 -27.22
N GLU A 86 7.74 -32.72 -26.61
CA GLU A 86 8.43 -33.91 -27.11
C GLU A 86 7.45 -35.09 -27.10
N ILE A 87 7.67 -36.08 -27.98
CA ILE A 87 6.87 -37.32 -27.97
C ILE A 87 7.29 -38.17 -26.78
N LYS A 88 6.31 -38.61 -25.98
CA LYS A 88 6.52 -39.55 -24.88
C LYS A 88 5.74 -40.84 -25.13
N PRO A 89 6.39 -41.93 -25.61
CA PRO A 89 5.71 -43.16 -26.02
C PRO A 89 4.84 -43.80 -24.94
N GLU A 90 5.23 -43.70 -23.67
CA GLU A 90 4.51 -44.29 -22.53
C GLU A 90 3.24 -43.51 -22.13
N GLU A 91 3.20 -42.20 -22.39
CA GLU A 91 2.04 -41.34 -22.07
C GLU A 91 0.89 -41.50 -23.09
N SER A 92 1.14 -42.10 -24.26
CA SER A 92 0.16 -42.32 -25.33
C SER A 92 -0.93 -43.36 -25.00
N ARG A 93 -0.72 -44.21 -23.98
CA ARG A 93 -1.58 -45.36 -23.65
C ARG A 93 -2.63 -45.12 -22.55
N GLN A 94 -2.69 -43.93 -21.92
CA GLN A 94 -3.65 -43.63 -20.85
C GLN A 94 -4.68 -42.56 -21.26
N LYS A 95 -5.97 -42.95 -21.31
CA LYS A 95 -7.13 -42.06 -21.53
C LYS A 95 -7.41 -41.19 -20.30
N SER A 96 -6.77 -40.03 -20.15
CA SER A 96 -7.34 -38.88 -19.41
C SER A 96 -6.55 -37.57 -19.62
N SER A 97 -7.31 -36.48 -19.82
CA SER A 97 -6.92 -35.06 -20.00
C SER A 97 -6.40 -34.62 -21.39
N VAL A 98 -7.04 -33.57 -21.92
CA VAL A 98 -6.81 -32.94 -23.24
C VAL A 98 -5.37 -32.41 -23.41
N THR A 99 -4.69 -32.10 -22.31
CA THR A 99 -3.28 -31.64 -22.28
C THR A 99 -2.24 -32.69 -22.69
N ARG A 100 -2.61 -33.97 -22.83
CA ARG A 100 -1.69 -35.05 -23.27
C ARG A 100 -1.61 -35.22 -24.80
N TYR A 101 -2.57 -34.69 -25.57
CA TYR A 101 -2.63 -34.90 -27.02
C TYR A 101 -1.47 -34.27 -27.80
N SER A 102 -0.94 -33.14 -27.34
CA SER A 102 0.19 -32.46 -28.00
C SER A 102 1.51 -33.22 -27.95
N ARG A 103 1.61 -34.28 -27.12
CA ARG A 103 2.78 -35.16 -26.95
C ARG A 103 2.62 -36.52 -27.64
N THR A 104 1.61 -36.64 -28.49
CA THR A 104 1.36 -37.83 -29.31
C THR A 104 1.86 -37.62 -30.74
N ASP A 105 2.06 -38.72 -31.46
CA ASP A 105 2.40 -38.76 -32.89
C ASP A 105 1.20 -38.44 -33.80
N GLN A 106 -0.03 -38.57 -33.29
CA GLN A 106 -1.27 -38.37 -34.04
C GLN A 106 -1.44 -36.94 -34.58
N LYS A 107 -2.29 -36.80 -35.61
CA LYS A 107 -2.71 -35.48 -36.14
C LYS A 107 -3.41 -34.67 -35.05
N ILE A 108 -3.15 -33.35 -35.03
CA ILE A 108 -3.86 -32.40 -34.17
C ILE A 108 -4.73 -31.53 -35.06
N SER A 109 -6.04 -31.52 -34.82
CA SER A 109 -7.01 -30.70 -35.55
C SER A 109 -6.86 -29.21 -35.24
N MET A 110 -7.46 -28.35 -36.08
CA MET A 110 -7.45 -26.89 -35.89
C MET A 110 -8.08 -26.51 -34.55
N HIS A 111 -7.34 -25.71 -33.78
CA HIS A 111 -7.77 -25.23 -32.46
C HIS A 111 -7.04 -23.94 -32.07
N THR A 112 -7.48 -23.35 -30.96
CA THR A 112 -6.78 -22.29 -30.21
C THR A 112 -6.38 -22.84 -28.83
N ASP A 113 -5.22 -22.48 -28.29
CA ASP A 113 -4.89 -22.88 -26.91
C ASP A 113 -5.68 -22.06 -25.89
N SER A 114 -5.82 -22.60 -24.68
CA SER A 114 -6.50 -21.93 -23.56
C SER A 114 -7.94 -21.55 -23.88
N SER A 115 -8.61 -22.28 -24.78
CA SER A 115 -9.99 -22.03 -25.20
C SER A 115 -11.00 -21.96 -24.05
N TYR A 116 -10.78 -22.73 -22.98
CA TYR A 116 -11.62 -22.72 -21.77
C TYR A 116 -11.29 -21.59 -20.77
N ASP A 117 -10.19 -20.85 -20.95
CA ASP A 117 -9.82 -19.76 -20.04
C ASP A 117 -10.63 -18.52 -20.38
N MET A 118 -11.21 -17.82 -19.40
CA MET A 118 -11.95 -16.55 -19.63
C MET A 118 -11.13 -15.57 -20.49
N ASN A 119 -9.84 -15.47 -20.19
CA ASN A 119 -8.87 -14.65 -20.91
C ASN A 119 -7.77 -15.55 -21.48
N PRO A 120 -7.94 -16.09 -22.70
CA PRO A 120 -6.91 -16.92 -23.33
C PRO A 120 -5.61 -16.12 -23.54
N HIS A 121 -4.50 -16.84 -23.72
CA HIS A 121 -3.25 -16.20 -24.11
C HIS A 121 -3.42 -15.65 -25.53
N ASN A 122 -3.05 -14.38 -25.77
CA ASN A 122 -3.20 -13.75 -27.08
C ASN A 122 -1.97 -13.87 -27.98
N ILE A 123 -0.77 -14.02 -27.42
CA ILE A 123 0.44 -14.32 -28.21
C ILE A 123 0.94 -15.72 -27.87
N MET A 124 1.18 -16.50 -28.92
CA MET A 124 1.81 -17.81 -28.84
C MET A 124 2.96 -17.94 -29.84
N GLY A 125 3.96 -18.73 -29.47
CA GLY A 125 4.98 -19.16 -30.41
C GLY A 125 5.35 -20.63 -30.27
N PHE A 126 5.91 -21.15 -31.35
CA PHE A 126 6.49 -22.48 -31.45
C PHE A 126 7.88 -22.34 -32.05
N GLN A 127 8.90 -22.79 -31.32
CA GLN A 127 10.27 -22.86 -31.84
C GLN A 127 10.68 -24.31 -32.03
N CYS A 128 11.07 -24.67 -33.25
CA CYS A 128 11.52 -26.00 -33.62
C CYS A 128 12.98 -26.19 -33.20
N ILE A 129 13.25 -27.21 -32.38
CA ILE A 129 14.60 -27.57 -31.93
C ILE A 129 15.09 -28.81 -32.70
N VAL A 130 14.19 -29.79 -32.84
CA VAL A 130 14.42 -31.00 -33.65
C VAL A 130 13.21 -31.17 -34.56
N PRO A 131 13.35 -31.02 -35.89
CA PRO A 131 12.24 -31.22 -36.83
C PRO A 131 11.94 -32.70 -37.04
N ASP A 132 10.73 -33.00 -37.51
CA ASP A 132 10.41 -34.32 -38.05
C ASP A 132 10.71 -34.30 -39.56
N PRO A 133 11.46 -35.28 -40.10
CA PRO A 133 11.88 -35.26 -41.50
C PRO A 133 10.73 -35.52 -42.49
N SER A 134 9.60 -36.06 -42.06
CA SER A 134 8.51 -36.47 -42.97
C SER A 134 7.10 -36.21 -42.42
N GLY A 135 6.98 -35.51 -41.30
CA GLY A 135 5.71 -35.18 -40.67
C GLY A 135 5.75 -33.86 -39.89
N GLY A 136 4.71 -33.60 -39.09
CA GLY A 136 4.69 -32.44 -38.20
C GLY A 136 4.57 -31.07 -38.88
N VAL A 137 4.01 -31.01 -40.08
CA VAL A 137 3.67 -29.77 -40.79
C VAL A 137 2.68 -28.98 -39.94
N SER A 138 2.95 -27.70 -39.75
CA SER A 138 2.07 -26.78 -39.02
C SER A 138 1.12 -26.13 -40.00
N PHE A 139 -0.17 -26.13 -39.68
CA PHE A 139 -1.20 -25.44 -40.45
C PHE A 139 -1.79 -24.32 -39.60
N LEU A 140 -1.98 -23.15 -40.18
CA LEU A 140 -2.60 -21.99 -39.57
C LEU A 140 -3.78 -21.52 -40.42
N MET A 141 -4.86 -21.08 -39.78
CA MET A 141 -5.99 -20.46 -40.46
C MET A 141 -6.42 -19.20 -39.68
N PRO A 142 -6.32 -18.00 -40.30
CA PRO A 142 -6.90 -16.78 -39.74
C PRO A 142 -8.43 -16.88 -39.62
N ILE A 143 -8.97 -16.24 -38.59
CA ILE A 143 -10.41 -16.18 -38.30
C ILE A 143 -11.22 -15.57 -39.44
N ASP A 144 -10.63 -14.68 -40.24
CA ASP A 144 -11.25 -13.98 -41.36
C ASP A 144 -11.91 -14.97 -42.34
N HIS A 145 -11.26 -16.11 -42.61
CA HIS A 145 -11.83 -17.14 -43.48
C HIS A 145 -13.13 -17.71 -42.92
N LEU A 146 -13.24 -17.88 -41.60
CA LEU A 146 -14.50 -18.30 -40.96
C LEU A 146 -15.54 -17.19 -41.04
N LEU A 147 -15.16 -15.94 -40.76
CA LEU A 147 -16.08 -14.80 -40.78
C LEU A 147 -16.65 -14.56 -42.19
N ASP A 148 -15.83 -14.70 -43.23
CA ASP A 148 -16.24 -14.49 -44.62
C ASP A 148 -17.19 -15.60 -45.13
N ASN A 149 -17.16 -16.79 -44.51
CA ASN A 149 -17.94 -17.97 -44.95
C ASN A 149 -19.09 -18.35 -44.01
N LEU A 150 -19.28 -17.62 -42.90
CA LEU A 150 -20.40 -17.77 -41.97
C LEU A 150 -21.40 -16.64 -42.16
N THR A 151 -22.68 -16.98 -42.16
CA THR A 151 -23.78 -15.99 -42.24
C THR A 151 -23.89 -15.17 -40.96
N GLU A 152 -24.46 -13.96 -41.01
CA GLU A 152 -24.64 -13.12 -39.82
C GLU A 152 -25.37 -13.82 -38.67
N PRO A 153 -26.45 -14.62 -38.89
CA PRO A 153 -27.10 -15.36 -37.80
C PRO A 153 -26.20 -16.43 -37.18
N GLU A 154 -25.41 -17.13 -37.98
CA GLU A 154 -24.45 -18.13 -37.49
C GLU A 154 -23.35 -17.44 -36.64
N GLN A 155 -22.84 -16.32 -37.13
CA GLN A 155 -21.87 -15.51 -36.41
C GLN A 155 -22.43 -14.91 -35.10
N ALA A 156 -23.71 -14.53 -35.07
CA ALA A 156 -24.38 -14.07 -33.86
C ALA A 156 -24.54 -15.20 -32.84
N LEU A 157 -24.95 -16.39 -33.29
CA LEU A 157 -25.09 -17.57 -32.43
C LEU A 157 -23.75 -17.97 -31.80
N LEU A 158 -22.64 -17.87 -32.55
CA LEU A 158 -21.30 -18.15 -32.03
C LEU A 158 -20.81 -17.13 -30.99
N ARG A 159 -21.43 -15.94 -30.92
CA ARG A 159 -21.16 -14.91 -29.93
C ARG A 159 -21.96 -15.04 -28.64
N GLU A 160 -22.93 -15.95 -28.60
CA GLU A 160 -23.68 -16.23 -27.38
C GLU A 160 -22.86 -17.10 -26.40
N ASP A 161 -23.05 -16.89 -25.09
CA ASP A 161 -22.49 -17.72 -24.03
C ASP A 161 -23.20 -19.10 -23.99
N LEU A 162 -22.99 -19.90 -25.04
CA LEU A 162 -23.65 -21.19 -25.25
C LEU A 162 -22.70 -22.39 -25.27
N PHE A 163 -21.38 -22.19 -25.44
CA PHE A 163 -20.48 -23.31 -25.73
C PHE A 163 -19.72 -23.75 -24.47
N PRO A 164 -19.97 -24.98 -23.96
CA PRO A 164 -19.34 -25.45 -22.74
C PRO A 164 -17.94 -25.99 -23.07
N PHE A 165 -16.88 -25.22 -22.87
CA PHE A 165 -15.51 -25.70 -23.12
C PHE A 165 -14.98 -26.64 -22.02
N ARG A 166 -15.57 -26.57 -20.82
CA ARG A 166 -15.38 -27.51 -19.72
C ARG A 166 -16.55 -27.38 -18.74
N GLU A 167 -16.64 -28.30 -17.79
CA GLU A 167 -17.65 -28.27 -16.74
C GLU A 167 -17.64 -26.93 -15.98
N GLY A 168 -18.80 -26.26 -15.93
CA GLY A 168 -18.96 -24.95 -15.29
C GLY A 168 -18.34 -23.78 -16.05
N THR A 169 -17.93 -23.94 -17.32
CA THR A 169 -17.40 -22.84 -18.15
C THR A 169 -18.06 -22.84 -19.51
N VAL A 170 -19.09 -21.99 -19.63
CA VAL A 170 -19.82 -21.73 -20.88
C VAL A 170 -19.37 -20.38 -21.41
N LEU A 171 -18.87 -20.36 -22.64
CA LEU A 171 -18.25 -19.21 -23.28
C LEU A 171 -18.65 -19.15 -24.76
N PRO A 172 -18.51 -17.99 -25.43
CA PRO A 172 -18.80 -17.89 -26.84
C PRO A 172 -17.60 -18.37 -27.67
N ILE A 173 -17.83 -18.95 -28.85
CA ILE A 173 -16.75 -19.34 -29.78
C ILE A 173 -16.16 -18.09 -30.44
N LEU A 174 -17.01 -17.17 -30.88
CA LEU A 174 -16.62 -15.86 -31.40
C LEU A 174 -16.83 -14.81 -30.32
N TYR A 175 -15.89 -13.90 -30.14
CA TYR A 175 -16.03 -12.78 -29.22
C TYR A 175 -15.30 -11.58 -29.77
N ASP A 176 -15.76 -10.37 -29.45
CA ASP A 176 -15.10 -9.16 -29.89
C ASP A 176 -14.17 -8.66 -28.76
N ASP A 177 -12.89 -8.44 -29.10
CA ASP A 177 -11.94 -7.74 -28.24
C ASP A 177 -11.62 -6.34 -28.78
N GLU A 178 -10.68 -5.62 -28.15
CA GLU A 178 -10.32 -4.26 -28.55
C GLU A 178 -9.73 -4.19 -29.99
N GLU A 179 -9.36 -5.32 -30.58
CA GLU A 179 -8.83 -5.46 -31.95
C GLU A 179 -9.85 -6.05 -32.93
N GLY A 180 -11.11 -6.20 -32.51
CA GLY A 180 -12.20 -6.72 -33.33
C GLY A 180 -12.50 -8.21 -33.08
N PRO A 181 -13.07 -8.92 -34.07
CA PRO A 181 -13.51 -10.30 -33.89
C PRO A 181 -12.38 -11.26 -33.56
N SER A 182 -12.57 -12.08 -32.54
CA SER A 182 -11.65 -13.07 -32.01
C SER A 182 -12.33 -14.41 -31.83
N ILE A 183 -11.54 -15.48 -31.80
CA ILE A 183 -12.01 -16.86 -31.75
C ILE A 183 -11.38 -17.63 -30.60
N ARG A 184 -12.17 -18.56 -30.05
CA ARG A 184 -11.73 -19.68 -29.22
C ARG A 184 -12.40 -20.94 -29.74
N TYR A 185 -11.62 -21.96 -30.08
CA TYR A 185 -12.17 -23.18 -30.64
C TYR A 185 -11.32 -24.39 -30.29
N TYR A 186 -11.95 -25.45 -29.81
CA TYR A 186 -11.33 -26.75 -29.61
C TYR A 186 -12.41 -27.83 -29.65
N ARG A 187 -12.60 -28.46 -30.82
CA ARG A 187 -13.71 -29.40 -31.06
C ARG A 187 -13.84 -30.51 -30.02
N SER A 188 -12.74 -31.19 -29.69
CA SER A 188 -12.80 -32.30 -28.72
C SER A 188 -13.18 -31.87 -27.30
N GLN A 189 -12.88 -30.62 -26.90
CA GLN A 189 -13.35 -30.09 -25.61
C GLN A 189 -14.87 -29.88 -25.63
N LEU A 190 -15.37 -29.31 -26.73
CA LEU A 190 -16.79 -29.09 -26.94
C LEU A 190 -17.56 -30.41 -26.99
N ASP A 191 -17.10 -31.41 -27.75
CA ASP A 191 -17.77 -32.72 -27.83
C ASP A 191 -17.86 -33.41 -26.47
N ILE A 192 -16.78 -33.37 -25.67
CA ILE A 192 -16.77 -33.97 -24.32
C ILE A 192 -17.82 -33.30 -23.43
N ALA A 193 -17.92 -31.97 -23.48
CA ALA A 193 -18.86 -31.24 -22.64
C ALA A 193 -20.31 -31.37 -23.13
N LEU A 194 -20.53 -31.30 -24.45
CA LEU A 194 -21.86 -31.41 -25.08
C LEU A 194 -22.43 -32.82 -25.01
N SER A 195 -21.60 -33.86 -24.85
CA SER A 195 -22.07 -35.24 -24.62
C SER A 195 -22.96 -35.40 -23.37
N LYS A 196 -22.97 -34.39 -22.48
CA LYS A 196 -23.81 -34.33 -21.28
C LYS A 196 -25.14 -33.58 -21.49
N GLU A 197 -25.35 -32.90 -22.63
CA GLU A 197 -26.51 -32.03 -22.89
C GLU A 197 -27.07 -32.18 -24.32
N ASN A 198 -27.87 -33.24 -24.54
CA ASN A 198 -28.41 -33.58 -25.87
C ASN A 198 -29.16 -32.43 -26.59
N ALA A 199 -29.98 -31.66 -25.87
CA ALA A 199 -30.75 -30.57 -26.47
C ALA A 199 -29.86 -29.42 -26.99
N LEU A 200 -28.75 -29.14 -26.30
CA LEU A 200 -27.77 -28.16 -26.75
C LEU A 200 -26.98 -28.70 -27.93
N GLN A 201 -26.58 -29.98 -27.89
CA GLN A 201 -25.91 -30.66 -29.01
C GLN A 201 -26.76 -30.61 -30.29
N GLU A 202 -28.06 -30.85 -30.23
CA GLU A 202 -28.97 -30.72 -31.37
C GLU A 202 -29.04 -29.28 -31.91
N LYS A 203 -28.98 -28.28 -31.01
CA LYS A 203 -29.04 -26.86 -31.36
C LYS A 203 -27.76 -26.37 -32.05
N VAL A 204 -26.58 -26.74 -31.54
CA VAL A 204 -25.30 -26.17 -32.01
C VAL A 204 -24.44 -27.12 -32.84
N GLY A 205 -24.68 -28.43 -32.78
CA GLY A 205 -23.91 -29.46 -33.47
C GLY A 205 -23.74 -29.22 -34.98
N PRO A 206 -24.82 -28.96 -35.75
CA PRO A 206 -24.70 -28.69 -37.18
C PRO A 206 -23.80 -27.49 -37.52
N LEU A 207 -23.79 -26.47 -36.66
CA LEU A 207 -22.93 -25.30 -36.83
C LEU A 207 -21.46 -25.62 -36.51
N LEU A 208 -21.20 -26.43 -35.48
CA LEU A 208 -19.84 -26.91 -35.18
C LEU A 208 -19.30 -27.78 -36.31
N ASP A 209 -20.13 -28.65 -36.90
CA ASP A 209 -19.74 -29.48 -38.05
C ASP A 209 -19.46 -28.63 -39.30
N LYS A 210 -20.24 -27.55 -39.49
CA LYS A 210 -19.95 -26.55 -40.54
C LYS A 210 -18.60 -25.85 -40.31
N ILE A 211 -18.31 -25.44 -39.07
CA ILE A 211 -17.00 -24.84 -38.72
C ILE A 211 -15.88 -25.83 -39.04
N ASP A 212 -15.99 -27.09 -38.61
CA ASP A 212 -14.97 -28.12 -38.91
C ASP A 212 -14.80 -28.34 -40.42
N GLY A 213 -15.89 -28.27 -41.20
CA GLY A 213 -15.85 -28.31 -42.66
C GLY A 213 -15.07 -27.14 -43.27
N LEU A 214 -15.29 -25.92 -42.77
CA LEU A 214 -14.52 -24.72 -43.19
C LEU A 214 -13.05 -24.82 -42.77
N LEU A 215 -12.78 -25.26 -41.55
CA LEU A 215 -11.43 -25.48 -41.03
C LEU A 215 -10.67 -26.57 -41.81
N GLY A 216 -11.39 -27.50 -42.48
CA GLY A 216 -10.83 -28.55 -43.32
C GLY A 216 -10.41 -28.12 -44.72
N GLN A 217 -10.71 -26.90 -45.15
CA GLN A 217 -10.39 -26.39 -46.49
C GLN A 217 -8.89 -26.07 -46.61
N GLU A 218 -8.12 -26.99 -47.21
CA GLU A 218 -6.66 -26.90 -47.29
C GLU A 218 -6.15 -25.67 -48.07
N ASP A 219 -6.95 -25.12 -49.00
CA ASP A 219 -6.60 -23.93 -49.76
C ASP A 219 -6.62 -22.64 -48.92
N ALA A 220 -7.34 -22.65 -47.79
CA ALA A 220 -7.35 -21.57 -46.81
C ALA A 220 -6.24 -21.69 -45.75
N HIS A 221 -5.42 -22.76 -45.79
CA HIS A 221 -4.35 -22.96 -44.80
C HIS A 221 -3.07 -22.23 -45.20
N LEU A 222 -2.49 -21.53 -44.23
CA LEU A 222 -1.07 -21.20 -44.25
C LEU A 222 -0.31 -22.38 -43.67
N GLN A 223 0.65 -22.93 -44.40
CA GLN A 223 1.36 -24.14 -43.95
C GLN A 223 2.88 -23.95 -43.98
N ASP A 224 3.56 -24.56 -43.01
CA ASP A 224 5.02 -24.56 -42.92
C ASP A 224 5.55 -25.82 -42.23
N ALA A 225 6.62 -26.38 -42.81
CA ALA A 225 7.38 -27.47 -42.21
C ALA A 225 8.63 -26.87 -41.54
N MET A 226 8.49 -26.49 -40.27
CA MET A 226 9.56 -25.79 -39.53
C MET A 226 10.84 -26.62 -39.47
N GLY A 227 11.92 -26.07 -40.03
CA GLY A 227 13.28 -26.56 -39.87
C GLY A 227 13.86 -26.31 -38.48
N ALA A 228 15.03 -26.88 -38.20
CA ALA A 228 15.72 -26.67 -36.92
C ALA A 228 16.03 -25.17 -36.69
N GLY A 229 15.68 -24.68 -35.51
CA GLY A 229 15.83 -23.29 -35.10
C GLY A 229 14.68 -22.38 -35.49
N GLU A 230 13.90 -22.70 -36.52
CA GLU A 230 12.81 -21.85 -36.99
C GLU A 230 11.71 -21.68 -35.93
N MET A 231 11.10 -20.49 -35.94
CA MET A 231 10.04 -20.12 -35.01
C MET A 231 8.83 -19.60 -35.75
N ILE A 232 7.63 -20.01 -35.33
CA ILE A 232 6.37 -19.42 -35.77
C ILE A 232 5.72 -18.73 -34.56
N LEU A 233 5.27 -17.49 -34.75
CA LEU A 233 4.48 -16.71 -33.80
C LEU A 233 3.07 -16.48 -34.38
N ILE A 234 2.06 -16.56 -33.52
CA ILE A 234 0.66 -16.33 -33.89
C ILE A 234 -0.06 -15.47 -32.85
N ASN A 235 -1.05 -14.71 -33.32
CA ASN A 235 -2.08 -14.16 -32.47
C ASN A 235 -3.14 -15.23 -32.23
N ASN A 236 -3.12 -15.84 -31.05
CA ASN A 236 -3.99 -16.98 -30.71
C ASN A 236 -5.47 -16.59 -30.57
N HIS A 237 -5.79 -15.29 -30.54
CA HIS A 237 -7.17 -14.82 -30.63
C HIS A 237 -7.68 -14.75 -32.08
N LYS A 238 -6.79 -14.68 -33.06
CA LYS A 238 -7.14 -14.47 -34.48
C LYS A 238 -6.78 -15.66 -35.37
N VAL A 239 -5.96 -16.60 -34.92
CA VAL A 239 -5.42 -17.69 -35.75
C VAL A 239 -5.62 -19.03 -35.06
N LEU A 240 -6.31 -19.96 -35.74
CA LEU A 240 -6.34 -21.36 -35.35
C LEU A 240 -5.11 -22.08 -35.89
N HIS A 241 -4.64 -23.10 -35.17
CA HIS A 241 -3.48 -23.88 -35.57
C HIS A 241 -3.72 -25.39 -35.44
N ALA A 242 -3.04 -26.14 -36.30
CA ALA A 242 -3.10 -27.60 -36.40
C ALA A 242 -1.73 -28.18 -36.74
N ARG A 243 -1.63 -29.51 -36.69
CA ARG A 243 -0.41 -30.24 -37.03
C ARG A 243 -0.72 -31.55 -37.76
N SER A 244 -0.03 -31.84 -38.87
CA SER A 244 -0.06 -33.17 -39.52
C SER A 244 0.51 -34.24 -38.59
N ALA A 245 0.22 -35.53 -38.82
CA ALA A 245 0.84 -36.62 -38.05
C ALA A 245 2.38 -36.56 -38.10
N LEU A 246 3.04 -37.11 -37.06
CA LEU A 246 4.49 -37.31 -37.01
C LEU A 246 4.86 -38.66 -37.60
N SER A 247 6.11 -38.81 -37.99
CA SER A 247 6.67 -40.09 -38.42
C SER A 247 6.71 -41.08 -37.24
N ASP A 248 6.63 -42.39 -37.51
CA ASP A 248 6.79 -43.42 -36.49
C ASP A 248 8.15 -43.24 -35.77
N LYS A 249 8.13 -43.27 -34.43
CA LYS A 249 9.30 -43.03 -33.54
C LYS A 249 9.99 -41.67 -33.70
N SER A 250 9.27 -40.65 -34.17
CA SER A 250 9.80 -39.29 -34.28
C SER A 250 10.36 -38.76 -32.95
N ASN A 251 11.52 -38.11 -33.02
CA ASN A 251 12.16 -37.43 -31.88
C ASN A 251 11.94 -35.91 -31.92
N ARG A 252 10.90 -35.45 -32.64
CA ARG A 252 10.59 -34.03 -32.81
C ARG A 252 10.49 -33.32 -31.46
N LEU A 253 11.10 -32.14 -31.40
CA LEU A 253 11.14 -31.29 -30.23
C LEU A 253 10.77 -29.85 -30.58
N ILE A 254 9.74 -29.33 -29.93
CA ILE A 254 9.33 -27.93 -30.01
C ILE A 254 9.29 -27.30 -28.62
N TYR A 255 9.74 -26.06 -28.52
CA TYR A 255 9.42 -25.20 -27.39
C TYR A 255 8.21 -24.33 -27.71
N ARG A 256 7.15 -24.49 -26.92
CA ARG A 256 5.94 -23.68 -27.00
C ARG A 256 5.97 -22.61 -25.92
N GLY A 257 5.83 -21.36 -26.32
CA GLY A 257 5.75 -20.21 -25.42
C GLY A 257 4.42 -19.49 -25.54
N ARG A 258 3.84 -19.05 -24.42
CA ARG A 258 2.56 -18.33 -24.36
C ARG A 258 2.64 -17.14 -23.40
N ILE A 259 2.09 -16.00 -23.83
CA ILE A 259 1.95 -14.80 -23.00
C ILE A 259 0.58 -14.15 -23.23
N SER A 260 0.08 -13.48 -22.20
CA SER A 260 -1.02 -12.52 -22.32
C SER A 260 -0.46 -11.11 -22.20
N ILE A 261 -0.78 -10.26 -23.17
CA ILE A 261 -0.53 -8.82 -23.17
C ILE A 261 -1.86 -8.08 -23.35
N HIS A 262 -2.01 -6.86 -22.82
CA HIS A 262 -3.28 -6.13 -22.89
C HIS A 262 -3.67 -5.86 -24.37
N PRO A 263 -4.97 -5.92 -24.76
CA PRO A 263 -5.42 -6.13 -26.14
C PRO A 263 -5.27 -4.94 -27.10
N THR A 264 -4.48 -3.92 -26.79
CA THR A 264 -4.17 -2.87 -27.76
C THR A 264 -2.73 -3.03 -28.24
N LEU A 265 -2.49 -3.98 -29.15
CA LEU A 265 -1.30 -3.95 -30.02
C LEU A 265 -1.26 -2.62 -30.79
N SER A 266 -2.43 -2.00 -31.01
CA SER A 266 -2.62 -0.69 -31.63
C SER A 266 -1.98 0.50 -30.89
N HIS A 267 -1.89 0.49 -29.55
CA HIS A 267 -1.23 1.55 -28.77
C HIS A 267 0.30 1.51 -28.83
N LEU A 268 0.88 0.41 -29.33
CA LEU A 268 2.31 0.30 -29.63
C LEU A 268 2.68 0.74 -31.05
N ARG A 269 1.73 1.29 -31.83
CA ARG A 269 2.09 2.21 -32.92
C ARG A 269 2.80 3.39 -32.26
N LEU A 270 4.13 3.33 -32.24
CA LEU A 270 5.07 4.35 -31.78
C LEU A 270 4.89 5.63 -32.62
N SER A 271 3.74 6.30 -32.49
CA SER A 271 3.52 7.66 -32.96
C SER A 271 3.98 8.61 -31.86
N TRP A 272 4.81 9.57 -32.26
CA TRP A 272 5.52 10.56 -31.45
C TRP A 272 4.60 11.51 -30.66
N TRP A 273 3.80 11.01 -29.70
CA TRP A 273 2.91 11.84 -28.89
C TRP A 273 3.27 11.73 -27.40
N PRO A 274 3.33 12.84 -26.63
CA PRO A 274 3.88 12.82 -25.28
C PRO A 274 2.97 12.05 -24.31
N LEU A 275 3.58 11.09 -23.59
CA LEU A 275 2.98 10.13 -22.63
C LEU A 275 1.99 10.69 -21.59
N LYS A 276 1.91 12.01 -21.40
CA LYS A 276 1.06 12.62 -20.37
C LYS A 276 -0.44 12.59 -20.69
N MET A 277 -0.83 12.55 -21.97
CA MET A 277 -2.26 12.57 -22.35
C MET A 277 -2.92 11.17 -22.39
N ILE A 278 -2.21 10.14 -22.85
CA ILE A 278 -2.74 8.76 -22.96
C ILE A 278 -3.08 8.16 -21.58
N LYS A 279 -2.30 8.50 -20.54
CA LYS A 279 -2.60 8.12 -19.15
C LYS A 279 -3.95 8.64 -18.65
N LYS A 280 -4.44 9.79 -19.13
CA LYS A 280 -5.73 10.35 -18.72
C LYS A 280 -6.91 9.60 -19.33
N LEU A 281 -6.78 9.14 -20.58
CA LEU A 281 -7.86 8.45 -21.30
C LEU A 281 -8.00 6.98 -20.84
N TRP A 282 -6.88 6.28 -20.62
CA TRP A 282 -6.86 4.92 -20.08
C TRP A 282 -7.40 4.81 -18.65
N TYR A 283 -7.15 5.84 -17.83
CA TYR A 283 -7.70 5.95 -16.49
C TYR A 283 -9.22 6.11 -16.48
N ALA A 284 -9.80 6.69 -17.54
CA ALA A 284 -11.25 6.83 -17.68
C ALA A 284 -11.94 5.51 -18.07
N ILE A 285 -11.35 4.72 -18.96
CA ILE A 285 -11.93 3.46 -19.46
C ILE A 285 -11.88 2.33 -18.41
N ARG A 286 -10.81 2.24 -17.61
CA ARG A 286 -10.68 1.24 -16.52
C ARG A 286 -11.71 1.40 -15.39
N LYS A 287 -12.35 2.57 -15.28
CA LYS A 287 -13.43 2.83 -14.30
C LYS A 287 -14.79 2.21 -14.70
N SER A 288 -14.91 1.66 -15.92
CA SER A 288 -16.20 1.30 -16.53
C SER A 288 -16.58 -0.19 -16.48
N ILE A 289 -15.67 -1.10 -16.06
CA ILE A 289 -15.96 -2.55 -15.93
C ILE A 289 -16.24 -2.84 -14.44
N PRO A 290 -17.42 -3.39 -14.08
CA PRO A 290 -17.73 -3.71 -12.69
C PRO A 290 -16.88 -4.90 -12.21
N VAL A 291 -15.90 -4.61 -11.35
CA VAL A 291 -15.10 -5.62 -10.64
C VAL A 291 -15.92 -6.14 -9.45
N ASP A 292 -15.95 -7.46 -9.22
CA ASP A 292 -16.51 -8.02 -7.98
C ASP A 292 -15.63 -7.62 -6.78
N MET A 293 -15.99 -6.50 -6.16
CA MET A 293 -15.30 -5.95 -4.99
C MET A 293 -15.41 -6.85 -3.76
N SER A 294 -16.40 -7.76 -3.69
CA SER A 294 -16.53 -8.72 -2.59
C SER A 294 -15.44 -9.79 -2.64
N ALA A 295 -15.15 -10.32 -3.84
CA ALA A 295 -14.06 -11.27 -4.05
C ALA A 295 -12.69 -10.63 -3.77
N VAL A 296 -12.46 -9.40 -4.25
CA VAL A 296 -11.23 -8.65 -3.99
C VAL A 296 -11.05 -8.41 -2.48
N ASP A 297 -12.12 -8.03 -1.77
CA ASP A 297 -12.07 -7.84 -0.32
C ASP A 297 -11.72 -9.13 0.44
N LYS A 298 -12.31 -10.26 0.06
CA LYS A 298 -11.97 -11.58 0.64
C LYS A 298 -10.49 -11.91 0.46
N GLN A 299 -9.91 -11.59 -0.70
CA GLN A 299 -8.48 -11.80 -0.97
C GLN A 299 -7.61 -10.88 -0.10
N ILE A 300 -7.97 -9.61 0.04
CA ILE A 300 -7.25 -8.67 0.94
C ILE A 300 -7.30 -9.18 2.38
N LYS A 301 -8.48 -9.56 2.89
CA LYS A 301 -8.66 -10.12 4.24
C LYS A 301 -7.87 -11.43 4.43
N LYS A 302 -7.72 -12.24 3.38
CA LYS A 302 -6.89 -13.45 3.41
C LYS A 302 -5.40 -13.08 3.51
N ALA A 303 -4.92 -12.18 2.68
CA ALA A 303 -3.53 -11.72 2.69
C ALA A 303 -3.16 -11.10 4.06
N LEU A 304 -4.01 -10.23 4.61
CA LEU A 304 -3.80 -9.65 5.94
C LEU A 304 -3.77 -10.70 7.07
N ARG A 305 -4.58 -11.76 6.98
CA ARG A 305 -4.54 -12.89 7.94
C ARG A 305 -3.26 -13.71 7.83
N GLN A 306 -2.67 -13.77 6.64
CA GLN A 306 -1.42 -14.48 6.36
C GLN A 306 -0.17 -13.62 6.56
N ASP A 307 -0.32 -12.38 7.06
CA ASP A 307 0.75 -11.38 7.19
C ASP A 307 1.42 -11.00 5.85
N ASP A 308 0.76 -11.28 4.72
CA ASP A 308 1.22 -10.92 3.39
C ASP A 308 0.80 -9.48 3.05
N LEU A 309 1.47 -8.54 3.72
CA LEU A 309 1.26 -7.11 3.54
C LEU A 309 1.53 -6.64 2.10
N LYS A 310 2.45 -7.28 1.38
CA LYS A 310 2.78 -6.89 0.00
C LYS A 310 1.63 -7.19 -0.94
N THR A 311 1.05 -8.39 -0.87
CA THR A 311 -0.12 -8.75 -1.66
C THR A 311 -1.32 -7.91 -1.28
N ALA A 312 -1.55 -7.68 0.02
CA ALA A 312 -2.63 -6.80 0.48
C ALA A 312 -2.49 -5.36 -0.07
N ALA A 313 -1.29 -4.78 -0.04
CA ALA A 313 -1.03 -3.46 -0.62
C ALA A 313 -1.28 -3.43 -2.13
N ALA A 314 -0.76 -4.42 -2.87
CA ALA A 314 -0.91 -4.49 -4.32
C ALA A 314 -2.38 -4.59 -4.75
N LEU A 315 -3.19 -5.38 -4.02
CA LEU A 315 -4.63 -5.49 -4.25
C LEU A 315 -5.35 -4.17 -3.94
N ILE A 316 -5.09 -3.54 -2.79
CA ILE A 316 -5.75 -2.27 -2.44
C ILE A 316 -5.34 -1.16 -3.42
N GLU A 317 -4.08 -1.10 -3.84
CA GLU A 317 -3.58 -0.11 -4.81
C GLU A 317 -4.21 -0.30 -6.20
N SER A 318 -4.29 -1.55 -6.68
CA SER A 318 -4.83 -1.89 -8.01
C SER A 318 -6.31 -1.55 -8.17
N TYR A 319 -7.06 -1.56 -7.06
CA TYR A 319 -8.49 -1.26 -7.00
C TYR A 319 -8.79 -0.02 -6.17
N PHE A 320 -7.79 0.86 -5.97
CA PHE A 320 -7.92 2.02 -5.08
C PHE A 320 -9.14 2.86 -5.45
N ASP A 321 -9.33 3.15 -6.74
CA ASP A 321 -10.51 3.87 -7.27
C ASP A 321 -11.85 3.15 -7.09
N ALA A 322 -11.86 1.82 -7.15
CA ALA A 322 -13.08 1.03 -6.99
C ALA A 322 -13.52 0.93 -5.52
N PHE A 323 -12.59 1.09 -4.57
CA PHE A 323 -12.90 1.25 -3.14
C PHE A 323 -13.43 2.65 -2.78
N ALA A 324 -13.83 3.49 -3.74
CA ALA A 324 -14.35 4.83 -3.46
C ALA A 324 -15.53 4.84 -2.46
N SER A 325 -16.30 3.74 -2.38
CA SER A 325 -17.37 3.56 -1.38
C SER A 325 -16.88 2.93 -0.06
N ASP A 326 -15.78 2.16 -0.04
CA ASP A 326 -15.17 1.68 1.19
C ASP A 326 -14.23 2.75 1.77
N SER A 327 -14.84 3.43 2.72
CA SER A 327 -14.33 4.57 3.46
C SER A 327 -13.03 4.29 4.25
N SER A 328 -12.60 3.03 4.39
CA SER A 328 -11.44 2.64 5.20
C SER A 328 -10.19 2.27 4.38
N ARG A 329 -10.35 1.68 3.19
CA ARG A 329 -9.25 1.02 2.44
C ARG A 329 -8.10 1.92 2.05
N PRO A 330 -8.33 3.18 1.65
CA PRO A 330 -7.23 4.10 1.38
C PRO A 330 -6.29 4.28 2.58
N PHE A 331 -6.84 4.33 3.80
CA PHE A 331 -6.06 4.40 5.02
C PHE A 331 -5.34 3.09 5.34
N HIS A 332 -5.94 1.94 5.03
CA HIS A 332 -5.26 0.65 5.11
C HIS A 332 -4.02 0.62 4.20
N LEU A 333 -4.12 1.03 2.93
CA LEU A 333 -2.97 1.08 2.03
C LEU A 333 -1.81 1.93 2.58
N ALA A 334 -2.13 3.12 3.07
CA ALA A 334 -1.17 4.02 3.67
C ALA A 334 -0.44 3.40 4.87
N ALA A 335 -1.20 2.75 5.77
CA ALA A 335 -0.64 2.07 6.92
C ALA A 335 0.20 0.83 6.54
N ILE A 336 -0.15 0.10 5.48
CA ILE A 336 0.63 -1.05 5.01
C ILE A 336 1.99 -0.58 4.49
N TYR A 337 2.03 0.43 3.61
CA TYR A 337 3.31 0.97 3.15
C TYR A 337 4.16 1.51 4.28
N GLY A 338 3.55 2.14 5.28
CA GLY A 338 4.25 2.56 6.50
C GLY A 338 4.88 1.39 7.25
N SER A 339 4.18 0.25 7.38
CA SER A 339 4.73 -0.97 7.98
C SER A 339 5.82 -1.64 7.13
N LEU A 340 5.74 -1.53 5.80
CA LEU A 340 6.74 -2.05 4.87
C LEU A 340 8.00 -1.17 4.76
N GLY A 341 8.01 0.02 5.39
CA GLY A 341 9.12 0.98 5.29
C GLY A 341 9.16 1.78 3.98
N GLU A 342 8.11 1.68 3.15
CA GLU A 342 7.98 2.33 1.85
C GLU A 342 7.54 3.80 2.00
N LYS A 343 8.41 4.64 2.55
CA LYS A 343 8.10 6.01 3.00
C LYS A 343 7.36 6.86 1.96
N GLU A 344 7.88 6.96 0.73
CA GLU A 344 7.27 7.78 -0.33
C GLU A 344 5.89 7.26 -0.78
N LYS A 345 5.71 5.94 -0.82
CA LYS A 345 4.40 5.34 -1.13
C LYS A 345 3.41 5.59 0.00
N ALA A 346 3.86 5.48 1.26
CA ALA A 346 3.06 5.78 2.43
C ALA A 346 2.59 7.25 2.44
N GLU A 347 3.47 8.21 2.18
CA GLU A 347 3.11 9.63 2.10
C GLU A 347 2.08 9.91 1.00
N ARG A 348 2.30 9.40 -0.22
CA ARG A 348 1.34 9.54 -1.32
C ARG A 348 0.00 8.90 -1.00
N ALA A 349 -0.02 7.74 -0.37
CA ALA A 349 -1.23 7.05 0.03
C ALA A 349 -1.98 7.80 1.14
N LYS A 350 -1.29 8.34 2.17
CA LYS A 350 -1.89 9.19 3.21
C LYS A 350 -2.59 10.40 2.61
N LYS A 351 -1.89 11.12 1.73
CA LYS A 351 -2.43 12.31 1.05
C LYS A 351 -3.70 11.98 0.26
N LYS A 352 -3.66 10.94 -0.58
CA LYS A 352 -4.83 10.48 -1.35
C LYS A 352 -5.98 10.02 -0.45
N ALA A 353 -5.69 9.34 0.66
CA ALA A 353 -6.71 8.89 1.61
C ALA A 353 -7.43 10.08 2.26
N CYS A 354 -6.68 11.10 2.70
CA CYS A 354 -7.24 12.33 3.26
C CYS A 354 -8.07 13.11 2.23
N GLN A 355 -7.62 13.20 0.97
CA GLN A 355 -8.37 13.85 -0.11
C GLN A 355 -9.69 13.16 -0.42
N ARG A 356 -9.75 11.83 -0.34
CA ARG A 356 -10.96 11.05 -0.62
C ARG A 356 -11.97 11.04 0.50
N ARG A 357 -11.47 10.99 1.73
CA ARG A 357 -12.31 10.96 2.92
C ARG A 357 -11.80 11.98 3.94
N PRO A 358 -11.95 13.27 3.61
CA PRO A 358 -11.55 14.33 4.51
C PRO A 358 -12.41 14.32 5.77
N LEU A 359 -13.70 14.01 5.66
CA LEU A 359 -14.65 14.02 6.79
C LEU A 359 -15.18 12.62 7.11
N VAL A 360 -15.31 12.33 8.40
CA VAL A 360 -15.89 11.09 8.94
C VAL A 360 -16.79 11.42 10.13
N ALA A 361 -18.10 11.26 9.99
CA ALA A 361 -19.00 11.29 11.15
C ALA A 361 -18.71 10.08 12.05
N GLU A 362 -18.46 10.31 13.34
CA GLU A 362 -18.24 9.25 14.34
C GLU A 362 -19.50 8.94 15.13
N THR A 363 -20.41 9.90 15.22
CA THR A 363 -21.70 9.79 15.91
C THR A 363 -22.84 10.05 14.95
N GLU A 364 -24.02 9.54 15.31
CA GLU A 364 -25.26 10.01 14.69
C GLU A 364 -25.46 11.50 15.01
N MET A 365 -25.80 12.29 13.98
CA MET A 365 -25.97 13.74 14.12
C MET A 365 -27.34 14.03 14.74
N LYS A 366 -27.34 14.70 15.89
CA LYS A 366 -28.56 15.14 16.57
C LYS A 366 -28.57 16.66 16.76
N LYS A 367 -29.66 17.32 16.39
CA LYS A 367 -29.74 18.78 16.30
C LYS A 367 -29.48 19.49 17.64
N GLU A 368 -29.82 18.83 18.74
CA GLU A 368 -29.69 19.34 20.11
C GLU A 368 -28.27 19.23 20.70
N ARG A 369 -27.35 18.54 20.01
CA ARG A 369 -25.98 18.32 20.48
C ARG A 369 -24.98 19.27 19.84
N ILE A 370 -23.96 19.64 20.60
CA ILE A 370 -22.83 20.45 20.11
C ILE A 370 -22.06 19.65 19.04
N SER A 371 -21.81 20.29 17.90
CA SER A 371 -21.07 19.73 16.77
C SER A 371 -19.59 20.07 16.85
N VAL A 372 -18.78 19.03 17.07
CA VAL A 372 -17.33 19.12 17.29
C VAL A 372 -16.59 18.51 16.10
N MET A 373 -15.69 19.28 15.49
CA MET A 373 -14.75 18.77 14.50
C MET A 373 -13.42 18.40 15.15
N THR A 374 -13.13 17.11 15.25
CA THR A 374 -11.83 16.61 15.74
C THR A 374 -10.84 16.48 14.59
N ILE A 375 -9.65 17.04 14.75
CA ILE A 375 -8.67 17.11 13.65
C ILE A 375 -7.62 16.03 13.83
N ARG A 376 -7.46 15.19 12.80
CA ARG A 376 -6.43 14.16 12.69
C ARG A 376 -5.46 14.51 11.56
N GLY A 377 -4.29 15.03 11.92
CA GLY A 377 -3.20 15.33 10.98
C GLY A 377 -2.40 14.08 10.56
N PHE A 378 -2.21 13.89 9.25
CA PHE A 378 -1.46 12.75 8.67
C PHE A 378 -0.11 13.14 8.07
N LYS A 379 0.07 14.42 7.72
CA LYS A 379 1.35 14.96 7.30
C LYS A 379 2.36 14.78 8.43
N ASP A 380 3.57 14.31 8.12
CA ASP A 380 4.64 13.92 9.07
C ASP A 380 4.32 12.73 10.00
N GLY A 381 3.04 12.42 10.22
CA GLY A 381 2.58 11.37 11.12
C GLY A 381 2.98 9.97 10.66
N LYS A 382 3.51 9.17 11.60
CA LYS A 382 3.81 7.76 11.35
C LYS A 382 2.52 6.96 11.35
N TYR A 383 2.15 6.38 10.22
CA TYR A 383 0.93 5.57 10.07
C TYR A 383 1.28 4.15 9.69
N ILE A 384 0.99 3.19 10.57
CA ILE A 384 1.42 1.79 10.41
C ILE A 384 0.29 0.83 10.79
N TYR A 385 0.41 -0.43 10.38
CA TYR A 385 -0.42 -1.51 10.87
C TYR A 385 0.07 -2.02 12.23
N LYS A 386 -0.79 -1.95 13.24
CA LYS A 386 -0.54 -2.53 14.57
C LYS A 386 -1.27 -3.86 14.71
N LYS A 387 -0.56 -4.87 15.21
CA LYS A 387 -1.13 -6.17 15.58
C LYS A 387 -1.54 -6.13 17.05
N SER A 388 -2.79 -6.47 17.34
CA SER A 388 -3.31 -6.63 18.71
C SER A 388 -4.30 -7.78 18.73
N ALA A 389 -4.13 -8.72 19.67
CA ALA A 389 -4.97 -9.94 19.78
C ALA A 389 -5.18 -10.67 18.44
N GLY A 390 -4.12 -10.80 17.63
CA GLY A 390 -4.16 -11.46 16.32
C GLY A 390 -4.84 -10.67 15.20
N ARG A 391 -5.37 -9.45 15.46
CA ARG A 391 -5.97 -8.57 14.46
C ARG A 391 -5.05 -7.42 14.09
N TYR A 392 -5.04 -7.11 12.81
CA TYR A 392 -4.24 -6.05 12.19
C TYR A 392 -5.13 -4.83 11.94
N SER A 393 -4.73 -3.66 12.45
CA SER A 393 -5.47 -2.41 12.25
C SER A 393 -4.53 -1.23 11.94
N PRO A 394 -4.93 -0.32 11.04
CA PRO A 394 -4.22 0.93 10.83
C PRO A 394 -4.17 1.78 12.11
N SER A 395 -2.99 2.25 12.48
CA SER A 395 -2.76 3.01 13.70
C SER A 395 -1.90 4.23 13.40
N LEU A 396 -2.41 5.42 13.72
CA LEU A 396 -1.63 6.66 13.70
C LEU A 396 -0.83 6.71 14.99
N MET A 397 0.48 6.72 14.82
CA MET A 397 1.43 6.58 15.91
C MET A 397 2.02 7.94 16.24
N GLN A 398 1.79 8.37 17.49
CA GLN A 398 2.39 9.57 18.06
C GLN A 398 1.95 10.85 17.31
N GLY A 399 2.29 12.02 17.84
CA GLY A 399 1.95 13.30 17.22
C GLY A 399 0.59 13.88 17.62
N HIS A 400 -0.31 13.07 18.19
CA HIS A 400 -1.63 13.48 18.65
C HIS A 400 -1.90 13.07 20.10
N PHE A 401 -2.69 13.87 20.82
CA PHE A 401 -3.27 13.39 22.08
C PHE A 401 -4.52 12.56 21.82
N SER A 402 -4.84 11.68 22.77
CA SER A 402 -5.98 10.77 22.63
C SER A 402 -7.25 11.41 23.18
N LEU A 403 -8.31 11.37 22.38
CA LEU A 403 -9.66 11.72 22.80
C LEU A 403 -10.45 10.55 23.41
N ARG A 404 -9.83 9.37 23.63
CA ARG A 404 -10.57 8.17 24.06
C ARG A 404 -11.37 8.37 25.35
N ASN A 405 -10.87 9.21 26.25
CA ASN A 405 -11.50 9.50 27.54
C ASN A 405 -12.02 10.95 27.61
N PHE A 406 -12.25 11.57 26.45
CA PHE A 406 -12.81 12.91 26.28
C PHE A 406 -13.93 12.82 25.24
N LEU A 407 -14.78 13.85 25.13
CA LEU A 407 -15.82 13.95 24.11
C LEU A 407 -16.74 12.71 24.08
N ARG A 408 -17.55 12.56 25.13
CA ARG A 408 -18.51 11.46 25.22
C ARG A 408 -19.50 11.48 24.03
N SER A 409 -19.57 10.38 23.28
CA SER A 409 -20.31 10.29 22.00
C SER A 409 -21.84 10.40 22.14
N ASP A 410 -22.35 10.27 23.36
CA ASP A 410 -23.74 10.49 23.73
C ASP A 410 -24.07 11.97 24.02
N GLU A 411 -23.07 12.85 24.11
CA GLU A 411 -23.24 14.29 24.36
C GLU A 411 -22.88 15.16 23.16
N PHE A 412 -21.89 14.75 22.36
CA PHE A 412 -21.39 15.54 21.23
C PHE A 412 -21.70 14.89 19.88
N ASN A 413 -21.97 15.71 18.87
CA ASN A 413 -21.89 15.30 17.48
C ASN A 413 -20.43 15.38 17.03
N ILE A 414 -19.76 14.25 16.82
CA ILE A 414 -18.33 14.21 16.51
C ILE A 414 -18.13 13.94 15.02
N THR A 415 -17.54 14.91 14.33
CA THR A 415 -17.00 14.73 12.98
C THR A 415 -15.49 14.76 13.04
N LYS A 416 -14.83 13.79 12.41
CA LYS A 416 -13.37 13.72 12.30
C LYS A 416 -12.92 14.26 10.96
N LEU A 417 -12.00 15.22 10.99
CA LEU A 417 -11.27 15.73 9.84
C LEU A 417 -9.93 15.01 9.68
N ASN A 418 -9.76 14.25 8.60
CA ASN A 418 -8.48 13.71 8.17
C ASN A 418 -7.74 14.78 7.35
N HIS A 419 -6.77 15.45 7.97
CA HIS A 419 -6.01 16.55 7.38
C HIS A 419 -4.62 16.10 6.93
N TYR A 420 -4.17 16.53 5.74
CA TYR A 420 -2.79 16.32 5.27
C TYR A 420 -2.10 17.66 5.00
N ASP A 421 -2.24 18.24 3.82
CA ASP A 421 -1.68 19.58 3.48
C ASP A 421 -2.43 20.32 2.34
N GLN A 422 -3.57 19.79 1.89
CA GLN A 422 -4.30 20.25 0.70
C GLN A 422 -5.81 20.26 0.91
N THR A 423 -6.25 20.24 2.16
CA THR A 423 -7.68 20.28 2.45
C THR A 423 -8.17 21.71 2.24
N ASP A 424 -9.06 21.92 1.27
CA ASP A 424 -9.71 23.21 1.04
C ASP A 424 -11.08 23.22 1.70
N TRP A 425 -11.26 24.08 2.72
CA TRP A 425 -12.52 24.21 3.46
C TRP A 425 -13.71 24.49 2.54
N ALA A 426 -13.54 25.37 1.55
CA ALA A 426 -14.63 25.76 0.65
C ALA A 426 -15.12 24.59 -0.23
N SER A 427 -14.25 23.60 -0.47
CA SER A 427 -14.57 22.40 -1.24
C SER A 427 -15.24 21.30 -0.42
N LEU A 428 -15.22 21.40 0.91
CA LEU A 428 -15.78 20.39 1.80
C LEU A 428 -17.28 20.65 2.00
N ALA A 429 -18.09 19.60 1.85
CA ALA A 429 -19.46 19.59 2.38
C ALA A 429 -19.41 19.42 3.91
N THR A 430 -18.97 20.45 4.62
CA THR A 430 -18.84 20.43 6.08
C THR A 430 -20.21 20.50 6.73
N PRO A 431 -20.47 19.68 7.77
CA PRO A 431 -21.61 19.94 8.63
C PRO A 431 -21.44 21.29 9.31
N ASP A 432 -22.53 21.86 9.81
CA ASP A 432 -22.45 23.01 10.70
C ASP A 432 -21.64 22.60 11.95
N VAL A 433 -20.55 23.30 12.20
CA VAL A 433 -19.57 22.94 13.23
C VAL A 433 -19.41 24.09 14.19
N ASP A 434 -19.65 23.82 15.46
CA ASP A 434 -19.59 24.83 16.51
C ASP A 434 -18.14 25.13 16.93
N ILE A 435 -17.29 24.10 16.93
CA ILE A 435 -15.92 24.16 17.46
C ILE A 435 -14.98 23.10 16.86
N PHE A 436 -13.71 23.48 16.71
CA PHE A 436 -12.63 22.57 16.33
C PHE A 436 -11.83 22.11 17.54
N VAL A 437 -11.42 20.84 17.54
CA VAL A 437 -10.47 20.27 18.49
C VAL A 437 -9.23 19.82 17.72
N ASN A 438 -8.15 20.60 17.82
CA ASN A 438 -6.87 20.23 17.24
C ASN A 438 -6.21 19.15 18.10
N THR A 439 -6.24 17.90 17.64
CA THR A 439 -5.54 16.80 18.35
C THR A 439 -4.06 16.73 17.99
N VAL A 440 -3.60 17.43 16.95
CA VAL A 440 -2.18 17.47 16.55
C VAL A 440 -1.41 18.27 17.60
N ALA A 441 -0.52 17.59 18.32
CA ALA A 441 -0.06 18.06 19.62
C ALA A 441 1.46 18.11 19.77
N CYS A 442 2.22 17.51 18.84
CA CYS A 442 3.68 17.46 18.89
C CYS A 442 4.29 18.31 17.79
N ALA A 443 4.70 19.54 18.13
CA ALA A 443 5.34 20.46 17.19
C ALA A 443 6.63 19.93 16.56
N GLU A 444 7.38 19.11 17.32
CA GLU A 444 8.68 18.58 16.92
C GLU A 444 8.54 17.58 15.77
N ARG A 445 7.41 16.87 15.69
CA ARG A 445 7.14 15.87 14.66
C ARG A 445 6.23 16.37 13.57
N MET A 446 5.25 17.17 13.93
CA MET A 446 4.12 17.50 13.07
C MET A 446 4.25 18.92 12.53
N LYS A 447 5.48 19.43 12.35
CA LYS A 447 5.72 20.82 11.99
C LYS A 447 5.04 21.19 10.67
N GLU A 448 5.22 20.39 9.62
CA GLU A 448 4.59 20.67 8.32
C GLU A 448 3.06 20.48 8.42
N GLY A 449 2.62 19.44 9.14
CA GLY A 449 1.20 19.18 9.36
C GLY A 449 0.48 20.27 10.15
N LEU A 450 1.11 20.85 11.16
CA LEU A 450 0.59 21.97 11.95
C LEU A 450 0.62 23.28 11.16
N THR A 451 1.67 23.52 10.38
CA THR A 451 1.75 24.70 9.50
C THR A 451 0.63 24.69 8.48
N ALA A 452 0.41 23.55 7.82
CA ALA A 452 -0.70 23.40 6.88
C ALA A 452 -2.06 23.48 7.60
N LEU A 453 -2.15 23.00 8.83
CA LEU A 453 -3.37 23.09 9.62
C LEU A 453 -3.70 24.52 10.03
N GLU A 454 -2.71 25.37 10.35
CA GLU A 454 -2.95 26.78 10.62
C GLU A 454 -3.60 27.46 9.42
N THR A 455 -3.03 27.27 8.21
CA THR A 455 -3.61 27.81 6.98
C THR A 455 -5.03 27.31 6.74
N PHE A 456 -5.31 26.03 7.01
CA PHE A 456 -6.66 25.49 6.91
C PHE A 456 -7.64 26.15 7.88
N VAL A 457 -7.23 26.33 9.14
CA VAL A 457 -8.06 26.95 10.18
C VAL A 457 -8.35 28.41 9.83
N GLU A 458 -7.36 29.17 9.39
CA GLU A 458 -7.52 30.56 8.92
C GLU A 458 -8.55 30.65 7.78
N ASN A 459 -8.45 29.75 6.79
CA ASN A 459 -9.35 29.72 5.63
C ASN A 459 -10.76 29.22 5.96
N SER A 460 -10.93 28.46 7.05
CA SER A 460 -12.23 27.93 7.44
C SER A 460 -13.19 29.00 8.01
N GLY A 461 -12.64 30.13 8.47
CA GLY A 461 -13.41 31.14 9.21
C GLY A 461 -13.90 30.66 10.59
N CYS A 462 -13.55 29.44 11.01
CA CYS A 462 -13.91 28.90 12.32
C CYS A 462 -13.23 29.71 13.42
N ARG A 463 -14.03 30.38 14.25
CA ARG A 463 -13.53 31.25 15.32
C ARG A 463 -13.22 30.50 16.62
N ARG A 464 -13.66 29.25 16.75
CA ARG A 464 -13.51 28.45 17.98
C ARG A 464 -12.66 27.23 17.71
N ILE A 465 -11.44 27.24 18.23
CA ILE A 465 -10.52 26.11 18.15
C ILE A 465 -9.85 25.88 19.49
N ILE A 466 -9.84 24.63 19.95
CA ILE A 466 -9.03 24.16 21.07
C ILE A 466 -7.63 23.85 20.55
N ASN A 467 -6.63 24.41 21.22
CA ASN A 467 -5.21 24.35 20.89
C ASN A 467 -4.92 24.81 19.44
N PRO A 468 -5.03 26.12 19.14
CA PRO A 468 -4.69 26.67 17.83
C PRO A 468 -3.32 26.14 17.33
N PRO A 469 -3.20 25.70 16.06
CA PRO A 469 -1.96 25.11 15.54
C PRO A 469 -0.73 26.00 15.72
N ARG A 470 -0.89 27.32 15.51
CA ARG A 470 0.15 28.33 15.80
C ARG A 470 0.70 28.27 17.23
N ASN A 471 -0.15 28.03 18.24
CA ASN A 471 0.29 27.97 19.64
C ASN A 471 0.96 26.62 19.92
N VAL A 472 0.47 25.52 19.32
CA VAL A 472 1.12 24.21 19.43
C VAL A 472 2.53 24.26 18.85
N LEU A 473 2.74 24.94 17.71
CA LEU A 473 4.05 25.13 17.07
C LEU A 473 5.09 25.83 17.97
N GLU A 474 4.64 26.52 19.02
CA GLU A 474 5.51 27.17 20.01
C GLU A 474 5.96 26.25 21.14
N THR A 475 5.45 25.01 21.24
CA THR A 475 5.73 24.12 22.39
C THR A 475 6.76 23.03 22.08
N THR A 476 7.79 23.32 21.28
CA THR A 476 8.95 22.41 21.16
C THR A 476 9.82 22.47 22.41
N ARG A 477 10.62 21.45 22.70
CA ARG A 477 11.52 21.47 23.88
C ARG A 477 12.44 22.70 23.94
N VAL A 478 13.03 23.08 22.81
CA VAL A 478 13.90 24.26 22.72
C VAL A 478 13.11 25.54 23.00
N LYS A 479 11.95 25.72 22.36
CA LYS A 479 11.11 26.91 22.58
C LYS A 479 10.54 26.98 23.98
N ASN A 480 10.19 25.85 24.59
CA ASN A 480 9.79 25.77 25.98
C ASN A 480 10.92 26.19 26.91
N TYR A 481 12.15 25.74 26.69
CA TYR A 481 13.30 26.23 27.47
C TYR A 481 13.45 27.75 27.33
N GLN A 482 13.43 28.27 26.10
CA GLN A 482 13.61 29.70 25.81
C GLN A 482 12.50 30.58 26.43
N SER A 483 11.25 30.10 26.43
CA SER A 483 10.10 30.87 26.90
C SER A 483 9.76 30.66 28.38
N LEU A 484 9.88 29.43 28.88
CA LEU A 484 9.53 29.08 30.26
C LEU A 484 10.72 29.20 31.21
N GLY A 485 11.96 29.12 30.71
CA GLY A 485 13.17 29.17 31.54
C GLY A 485 13.38 30.48 32.29
N ALA A 486 12.70 31.56 31.87
CA ALA A 486 12.75 32.86 32.53
C ALA A 486 11.67 33.03 33.63
N ILE A 487 10.75 32.08 33.79
CA ILE A 487 9.64 32.20 34.76
C ILE A 487 10.17 31.98 36.19
N PRO A 488 9.94 32.94 37.11
CA PRO A 488 10.30 32.76 38.52
C PRO A 488 9.64 31.53 39.13
N GLY A 489 10.37 30.81 39.97
CA GLY A 489 9.89 29.58 40.59
C GLY A 489 9.99 28.33 39.73
N LEU A 490 10.45 28.44 38.48
CA LEU A 490 10.73 27.28 37.62
C LEU A 490 12.22 26.99 37.49
N VAL A 491 12.53 25.72 37.26
CA VAL A 491 13.79 25.25 36.71
C VAL A 491 13.45 24.47 35.45
N PHE A 492 13.69 25.09 34.29
CA PHE A 492 13.57 24.43 33.00
C PHE A 492 14.97 24.18 32.45
N PRO A 493 15.38 22.92 32.22
CA PRO A 493 16.76 22.65 31.83
C PRO A 493 17.11 23.19 30.46
N ARG A 494 18.35 23.69 30.31
CA ARG A 494 18.84 24.17 29.02
C ARG A 494 18.77 23.04 28.01
N THR A 495 18.12 23.34 26.89
CA THR A 495 17.85 22.36 25.84
C THR A 495 18.33 22.91 24.51
N GLU A 496 19.22 22.16 23.86
CA GLU A 496 19.76 22.47 22.54
C GLU A 496 19.34 21.37 21.54
N LEU A 497 19.18 21.74 20.27
CA LEU A 497 18.84 20.82 19.18
C LEU A 497 19.99 20.75 18.18
N PHE A 498 20.45 19.55 17.87
CA PHE A 498 21.53 19.29 16.93
C PHE A 498 21.07 18.34 15.82
N THR A 499 21.31 18.73 14.57
CA THR A 499 21.22 17.81 13.43
C THR A 499 22.56 17.10 13.27
N VAL A 500 22.56 15.76 13.40
CA VAL A 500 23.77 14.94 13.27
C VAL A 500 23.82 14.12 11.98
N GLU A 501 22.78 14.21 11.15
CA GLU A 501 22.71 13.51 9.87
C GLU A 501 23.85 13.93 8.93
N GLY A 502 24.55 12.94 8.37
CA GLY A 502 25.67 13.17 7.44
C GLY A 502 26.98 13.63 8.08
N LEU A 503 27.02 13.82 9.41
CA LEU A 503 28.22 14.28 10.11
C LEU A 503 29.12 13.12 10.55
N SER A 504 30.43 13.36 10.57
CA SER A 504 31.38 12.47 11.25
C SER A 504 31.26 12.60 12.77
N LEU A 505 31.67 11.58 13.52
CA LEU A 505 31.68 11.62 14.99
C LEU A 505 32.42 12.86 15.51
N LEU A 506 33.60 13.17 14.94
CA LEU A 506 34.37 14.36 15.29
C LEU A 506 33.56 15.66 15.11
N ALA A 507 32.79 15.77 14.03
CA ALA A 507 31.95 16.94 13.78
C ALA A 507 30.75 17.02 14.74
N VAL A 508 30.16 15.87 15.12
CA VAL A 508 29.10 15.81 16.13
C VAL A 508 29.64 16.25 17.49
N MET A 509 30.77 15.68 17.92
CA MET A 509 31.39 16.03 19.19
C MET A 509 31.76 17.51 19.25
N LYS A 510 32.32 18.07 18.17
CA LYS A 510 32.62 19.50 18.08
C LYS A 510 31.38 20.36 18.30
N LYS A 511 30.23 20.01 17.71
CA LYS A 511 28.98 20.75 17.91
C LYS A 511 28.50 20.73 19.36
N ILE A 512 28.64 19.58 20.03
CA ILE A 512 28.25 19.43 21.44
C ILE A 512 29.19 20.24 22.34
N ASP A 513 30.50 20.18 22.07
CA ASP A 513 31.52 20.95 22.79
C ASP A 513 31.30 22.47 22.62
N GLU A 514 31.01 22.93 21.40
CA GLU A 514 30.71 24.34 21.07
C GLU A 514 29.45 24.87 21.80
N ALA A 515 28.50 24.01 22.16
CA ALA A 515 27.30 24.40 22.89
C ALA A 515 27.55 24.69 24.37
N ALA A 516 28.68 24.21 24.92
CA ALA A 516 29.10 24.39 26.31
C ALA A 516 27.98 24.05 27.32
N LEU A 517 27.37 22.87 27.16
CA LEU A 517 26.38 22.36 28.09
C LEU A 517 27.05 21.78 29.34
N ASN A 518 26.40 21.95 30.48
CA ASN A 518 26.86 21.38 31.74
C ASN A 518 26.44 19.91 31.83
N TYR A 519 27.42 19.03 32.06
CA TYR A 519 27.16 17.62 32.32
C TYR A 519 26.62 17.42 33.75
N PRO A 520 25.80 16.38 33.96
CA PRO A 520 25.31 15.40 32.98
C PRO A 520 24.27 15.97 31.99
N ILE A 521 24.17 15.39 30.79
CA ILE A 521 23.18 15.76 29.77
C ILE A 521 22.35 14.55 29.34
N ILE A 522 21.07 14.76 29.06
CA ILE A 522 20.21 13.78 28.40
C ILE A 522 20.37 13.94 26.89
N LEU A 523 20.77 12.88 26.21
CA LEU A 523 20.73 12.79 24.75
C LEU A 523 19.45 12.08 24.33
N ARG A 524 18.69 12.70 23.44
CA ARG A 524 17.39 12.20 23.00
C ARG A 524 17.16 12.45 21.50
N PRO A 525 16.89 11.43 20.68
CA PRO A 525 16.41 11.65 19.33
C PRO A 525 15.09 12.44 19.32
N SER A 526 14.97 13.46 18.45
CA SER A 526 13.76 14.30 18.36
C SER A 526 12.50 13.48 17.99
N VAL A 527 12.70 12.39 17.26
CA VAL A 527 11.66 11.50 16.75
C VAL A 527 11.37 10.27 17.62
N THR A 528 11.74 10.22 18.92
CA THR A 528 11.19 9.21 19.85
C THR A 528 10.47 9.82 21.07
N HIS A 529 9.20 9.45 21.34
CA HIS A 529 8.50 9.82 22.59
C HIS A 529 8.63 8.77 23.68
N THR A 530 8.84 7.50 23.31
CA THR A 530 8.79 6.36 24.22
C THR A 530 10.12 6.09 24.96
N GLY A 531 10.98 7.10 25.12
CA GLY A 531 12.29 6.95 25.77
C GLY A 531 13.31 6.09 25.03
N LYS A 532 12.98 5.55 23.84
CA LYS A 532 13.90 4.68 23.07
C LYS A 532 15.11 5.49 22.60
N PHE A 533 16.29 4.96 22.88
CA PHE A 533 17.60 5.57 22.64
C PHE A 533 17.85 6.86 23.44
N VAL A 534 17.03 7.15 24.46
CA VAL A 534 17.35 8.21 25.41
C VAL A 534 18.44 7.69 26.33
N THR A 535 19.50 8.47 26.52
CA THR A 535 20.56 8.16 27.49
C THR A 535 20.87 9.38 28.35
N LEU A 536 21.36 9.13 29.56
CA LEU A 536 21.96 10.13 30.44
C LEU A 536 23.48 10.01 30.31
N ALA A 537 24.10 10.93 29.58
CA ALA A 537 25.55 11.02 29.46
C ALA A 537 26.10 11.85 30.62
N ARG A 538 26.92 11.24 31.48
CA ARG A 538 27.51 11.90 32.65
C ARG A 538 28.80 12.63 32.30
N THR A 539 29.48 12.21 31.25
CA THR A 539 30.69 12.87 30.76
C THR A 539 30.65 13.04 29.24
N ARG A 540 31.64 13.77 28.73
CA ARG A 540 31.85 13.91 27.28
C ARG A 540 32.15 12.56 26.62
N GLU A 541 32.87 11.67 27.30
CA GLU A 541 33.20 10.33 26.82
C GLU A 541 31.95 9.44 26.68
N ASP A 542 30.95 9.62 27.55
CA ASP A 542 29.66 8.93 27.43
C ASP A 542 28.91 9.36 26.16
N VAL A 543 29.00 10.64 25.79
CA VAL A 543 28.41 11.16 24.54
C VAL A 543 29.08 10.54 23.32
N GLU A 544 30.41 10.50 23.33
CA GLU A 544 31.21 9.90 22.26
C GLU A 544 30.85 8.42 22.09
N SER A 545 30.88 7.66 23.20
CA SER A 545 30.50 6.25 23.25
C SER A 545 29.07 6.01 22.77
N TYR A 546 28.14 6.90 23.10
CA TYR A 546 26.76 6.83 22.65
C TYR A 546 26.66 6.97 21.12
N PHE A 547 27.29 7.97 20.51
CA PHE A 547 27.22 8.18 19.07
C PHE A 547 28.05 7.17 18.26
N GLU A 548 29.09 6.57 18.85
CA GLU A 548 29.80 5.43 18.26
C GLU A 548 28.91 4.18 18.17
N SER A 549 28.21 3.86 19.28
CA SER A 549 27.38 2.67 19.39
C SER A 549 26.01 2.81 18.73
N HIS A 550 25.47 4.03 18.64
CA HIS A 550 24.12 4.31 18.16
C HIS A 550 24.14 5.38 17.06
N ARG A 551 24.56 5.00 15.84
CA ARG A 551 24.38 5.85 14.65
C ARG A 551 22.91 5.91 14.22
N TYR A 552 22.11 6.66 14.95
CA TYR A 552 20.83 7.14 14.43
C TYR A 552 21.08 8.42 13.62
N TRP A 553 20.50 8.48 12.43
CA TRP A 553 20.64 9.59 11.51
C TRP A 553 19.42 10.50 11.66
N GLY A 554 19.59 11.70 12.24
CA GLY A 554 18.52 12.68 12.44
C GLY A 554 18.87 13.78 13.45
N ASP A 555 17.84 14.41 14.01
CA ASP A 555 17.98 15.46 15.03
C ASP A 555 17.98 14.90 16.46
N TYR A 556 18.76 15.53 17.32
CA TYR A 556 18.95 15.19 18.73
C TYR A 556 18.77 16.39 19.64
N TYR A 557 18.03 16.21 20.71
CA TYR A 557 18.07 17.10 21.86
C TYR A 557 19.24 16.71 22.78
N ALA A 558 20.02 17.70 23.18
CA ALA A 558 20.86 17.61 24.37
C ALA A 558 20.26 18.52 25.44
N ILE A 559 19.94 17.94 26.59
CA ILE A 559 19.21 18.61 27.67
C ILE A 559 20.07 18.52 28.91
N GLU A 560 20.43 19.64 29.53
CA GLU A 560 21.13 19.61 30.82
C GLU A 560 20.29 18.82 31.84
N TYR A 561 20.94 17.99 32.64
CA TYR A 561 20.27 17.21 33.67
C TYR A 561 20.69 17.69 35.05
N ARG A 562 19.70 17.87 35.92
CA ARG A 562 19.89 18.08 37.34
C ARG A 562 19.48 16.82 38.07
N GLU A 563 20.30 16.38 39.01
CA GLU A 563 19.94 15.27 39.86
C GLU A 563 18.71 15.63 40.72
N THR A 564 17.66 14.82 40.61
CA THR A 564 16.37 15.01 41.29
C THR A 564 16.02 13.85 42.20
N VAL A 565 17.00 13.00 42.50
CA VAL A 565 16.85 11.93 43.49
C VAL A 565 16.55 12.55 44.86
N THR A 566 15.58 11.96 45.54
CA THR A 566 15.22 12.29 46.92
C THR A 566 16.22 11.68 47.90
N ASP A 567 16.19 12.11 49.16
CA ASP A 567 17.04 11.55 50.23
C ASP A 567 16.81 10.04 50.45
N GLU A 568 15.69 9.52 49.96
CA GLU A 568 15.31 8.10 50.01
C GLU A 568 15.84 7.30 48.82
N GLY A 569 16.63 7.92 47.94
CA GLY A 569 17.19 7.26 46.75
C GLY A 569 16.17 7.05 45.61
N LEU A 570 15.00 7.68 45.70
CA LEU A 570 13.94 7.57 44.69
C LEU A 570 13.83 8.86 43.87
N TYR A 571 13.46 8.72 42.62
CA TYR A 571 13.05 9.82 41.74
C TYR A 571 11.54 9.96 41.77
N ASN A 572 11.04 11.18 41.59
CA ASN A 572 9.61 11.42 41.49
C ASN A 572 9.21 12.32 40.31
N LYS A 573 7.99 12.11 39.79
CA LYS A 573 7.42 12.90 38.70
C LYS A 573 5.91 13.04 38.88
N ASN A 574 5.47 14.29 38.97
CA ASN A 574 4.07 14.68 38.99
C ASN A 574 3.61 15.05 37.58
N ARG A 575 2.37 14.67 37.25
CA ARG A 575 1.66 15.11 36.05
C ARG A 575 0.42 15.88 36.45
N THR A 576 0.27 17.07 35.88
CA THR A 576 -0.97 17.86 35.96
C THR A 576 -1.42 18.22 34.54
N PHE A 577 -2.73 18.36 34.33
CA PHE A 577 -3.29 18.94 33.12
C PHE A 577 -3.79 20.36 33.39
N CYS A 578 -3.50 21.29 32.49
CA CYS A 578 -4.22 22.55 32.40
C CYS A 578 -5.35 22.40 31.39
N ILE A 579 -6.58 22.71 31.80
CA ILE A 579 -7.78 22.66 30.96
C ILE A 579 -8.54 23.96 31.19
N ASP A 580 -8.70 24.76 30.13
CA ASP A 580 -9.35 26.07 30.16
C ASP A 580 -8.82 26.97 31.30
N GLY A 581 -7.49 26.94 31.46
CA GLY A 581 -6.76 27.73 32.44
C GLY A 581 -6.78 27.24 33.89
N THR A 582 -7.47 26.12 34.18
CA THR A 582 -7.50 25.47 35.49
C THR A 582 -6.60 24.24 35.51
N PHE A 583 -5.86 24.03 36.60
CA PHE A 583 -4.97 22.87 36.77
C PHE A 583 -5.64 21.71 37.51
N TYR A 584 -5.45 20.49 36.99
CA TYR A 584 -6.00 19.24 37.51
C TYR A 584 -4.89 18.21 37.72
N PRO A 585 -4.61 17.77 38.96
CA PRO A 585 -3.60 16.74 39.21
C PRO A 585 -4.03 15.39 38.64
N VAL A 586 -3.08 14.64 38.08
CA VAL A 586 -3.35 13.40 37.33
C VAL A 586 -2.65 12.20 37.95
N ALA A 587 -1.35 12.32 38.22
CA ALA A 587 -0.54 11.24 38.78
C ALA A 587 0.71 11.79 39.45
N GLY A 588 1.16 11.12 40.49
CA GLY A 588 2.40 11.38 41.22
C GLY A 588 3.20 10.10 41.32
N LEU A 589 4.25 9.98 40.52
CA LEU A 589 4.98 8.72 40.32
C LEU A 589 6.31 8.73 41.09
N HIS A 590 6.68 7.57 41.63
CA HIS A 590 7.99 7.31 42.22
C HIS A 590 8.65 6.11 41.54
N HIS A 591 9.97 6.18 41.33
CA HIS A 591 10.75 5.08 40.77
C HIS A 591 12.22 5.14 41.23
N ASP A 592 12.94 4.03 41.14
CA ASP A 592 14.38 3.93 41.46
C ASP A 592 15.29 4.31 40.27
N GLN A 593 14.70 4.78 39.16
CA GLN A 593 15.39 5.29 37.97
C GLN A 593 14.85 6.66 37.58
N TRP A 594 15.74 7.51 37.05
CA TRP A 594 15.45 8.91 36.73
C TRP A 594 14.39 9.10 35.62
N ASN A 595 14.32 8.21 34.63
CA ASN A 595 13.41 8.33 33.49
C ASN A 595 12.06 7.64 33.76
N ILE A 596 11.15 8.35 34.42
CA ILE A 596 9.89 7.81 34.92
C ILE A 596 8.77 7.81 33.86
N HIS A 597 8.15 6.65 33.66
CA HIS A 597 6.98 6.40 32.84
C HIS A 597 5.80 5.86 33.68
N SER A 598 4.57 5.99 33.18
CA SER A 598 3.37 5.62 33.96
C SER A 598 3.29 4.14 34.33
N GLY A 599 3.97 3.25 33.60
CA GLY A 599 4.03 1.82 33.93
C GLY A 599 4.98 1.49 35.08
N ASP A 600 5.90 2.40 35.40
CA ASP A 600 6.95 2.16 36.39
C ASP A 600 6.41 2.13 37.82
N ARG A 601 5.18 2.64 38.03
CA ARG A 601 4.48 2.53 39.33
C ARG A 601 4.33 1.09 39.83
N TYR A 602 4.33 0.09 38.95
CA TYR A 602 4.17 -1.33 39.32
C TYR A 602 5.46 -2.00 39.79
N SER A 603 6.63 -1.34 39.70
CA SER A 603 7.88 -1.90 40.23
C SER A 603 8.10 -1.50 41.70
N VAL A 604 7.73 -0.25 42.04
CA VAL A 604 8.02 0.38 43.35
C VAL A 604 6.74 0.70 44.14
N MET A 605 5.79 1.45 43.55
CA MET A 605 4.67 2.04 44.31
C MET A 605 3.60 1.02 44.72
N ASP A 606 3.36 -0.02 43.91
CA ASP A 606 2.36 -1.05 44.20
C ASP A 606 2.65 -1.82 45.51
N LYS A 607 3.93 -1.90 45.89
CA LYS A 607 4.43 -2.56 47.11
C LYS A 607 4.57 -1.62 48.31
N GLN A 608 4.43 -0.30 48.11
CA GLN A 608 4.73 0.70 49.15
C GLN A 608 3.56 1.64 49.38
N LYS A 609 2.77 1.34 50.42
CA LYS A 609 1.58 2.12 50.78
C LYS A 609 1.89 3.61 51.00
N ARG A 610 3.03 3.94 51.60
CA ARG A 610 3.48 5.32 51.82
C ARG A 610 3.57 6.14 50.53
N LEU A 611 4.04 5.52 49.43
CA LEU A 611 4.15 6.20 48.13
C LEU A 611 2.78 6.41 47.47
N GLN A 612 1.83 5.50 47.74
CA GLN A 612 0.44 5.66 47.32
C GLN A 612 -0.25 6.78 48.11
N GLU A 613 -0.03 6.84 49.43
CA GLU A 613 -0.51 7.92 50.31
C GLU A 613 0.09 9.27 49.89
N TRP A 614 1.35 9.29 49.44
CA TRP A 614 1.97 10.49 48.88
C TRP A 614 1.29 10.95 47.57
N GLU A 615 1.03 10.03 46.64
CA GLU A 615 0.31 10.36 45.40
C GLU A 615 -1.11 10.84 45.72
N GLN A 616 -1.78 10.19 46.66
CA GLN A 616 -3.11 10.59 47.11
C GLN A 616 -3.09 12.01 47.69
N ASN A 617 -2.11 12.37 48.51
CA ASN A 617 -1.95 13.73 49.03
C ASN A 617 -1.71 14.75 47.91
N TYR A 618 -0.93 14.41 46.87
CA TYR A 618 -0.77 15.26 45.69
C TYR A 618 -2.09 15.50 44.94
N LEU A 619 -2.93 14.48 44.83
CA LEU A 619 -4.22 14.56 44.16
C LEU A 619 -5.26 15.33 44.98
N GLU A 620 -5.35 15.05 46.28
CA GLU A 620 -6.33 15.62 47.21
C GLU A 620 -6.01 17.07 47.57
N ASN A 621 -4.77 17.33 47.98
CA ASN A 621 -4.32 18.60 48.56
C ASN A 621 -3.41 19.35 47.57
N PHE A 622 -3.79 19.37 46.28
CA PHE A 622 -2.95 19.87 45.18
C PHE A 622 -2.40 21.28 45.40
N HIS A 623 -3.23 22.19 45.94
CA HIS A 623 -2.83 23.57 46.16
C HIS A 623 -1.83 23.67 47.31
N GLU A 624 -2.08 23.03 48.46
CA GLU A 624 -1.12 23.00 49.57
C GLU A 624 0.18 22.27 49.18
N PHE A 625 0.05 21.17 48.42
CA PHE A 625 1.18 20.39 47.94
C PHE A 625 2.14 21.25 47.12
N LEU A 626 1.62 22.09 46.21
CA LEU A 626 2.44 22.97 45.39
C LEU A 626 2.94 24.22 46.13
N GLY A 627 2.10 24.82 46.98
CA GLY A 627 2.40 26.11 47.59
C GLY A 627 2.71 27.15 46.51
N GLU A 628 3.84 27.85 46.64
CA GLU A 628 4.28 28.88 45.67
C GLU A 628 4.47 28.37 44.24
N GLY A 629 4.69 27.05 44.06
CA GLY A 629 4.78 26.43 42.75
C GLY A 629 3.51 26.61 41.89
N LEU A 630 2.35 26.87 42.50
CA LEU A 630 1.11 27.14 41.78
C LEU A 630 1.21 28.41 40.93
N THR A 631 1.88 29.46 41.42
CA THR A 631 2.12 30.70 40.67
C THR A 631 2.94 30.41 39.42
N ALA A 632 3.95 29.54 39.55
CA ALA A 632 4.80 29.14 38.45
C ALA A 632 4.02 28.33 37.38
N LEU A 633 3.09 27.45 37.79
CA LEU A 633 2.18 26.77 36.87
C LEU A 633 1.27 27.75 36.12
N HIS A 634 0.68 28.74 36.81
CA HIS A 634 -0.12 29.77 36.15
C HIS A 634 0.68 30.57 35.12
N ALA A 635 1.94 30.89 35.42
CA ALA A 635 2.82 31.54 34.46
C ALA A 635 3.12 30.64 33.23
N ILE A 636 3.26 29.31 33.40
CA ILE A 636 3.36 28.37 32.25
C ILE A 636 2.11 28.46 31.39
N ARG A 637 0.91 28.43 32.00
CA ARG A 637 -0.36 28.56 31.27
C ARG A 637 -0.39 29.84 30.43
N ASP A 638 -0.05 30.97 31.04
CA ASP A 638 -0.10 32.28 30.39
C ASP A 638 0.92 32.38 29.23
N GLN A 639 2.07 31.72 29.36
CA GLN A 639 3.11 31.68 28.35
C GLN A 639 2.77 30.75 27.17
N LEU A 640 2.25 29.54 27.43
CA LEU A 640 1.97 28.54 26.40
C LEU A 640 0.71 28.86 25.58
N LYS A 641 -0.28 29.54 26.18
CA LYS A 641 -1.53 29.93 25.50
C LYS A 641 -2.27 28.74 24.85
N LEU A 642 -2.15 27.56 25.45
CA LEU A 642 -2.88 26.35 25.05
C LEU A 642 -4.11 26.20 25.94
N ASP A 643 -5.23 25.77 25.34
CA ASP A 643 -6.47 25.48 26.05
C ASP A 643 -6.39 24.15 26.83
N PHE A 644 -5.65 23.18 26.30
CA PHE A 644 -5.39 21.88 26.90
C PHE A 644 -3.92 21.49 26.77
N PHE A 645 -3.22 21.32 27.88
CA PHE A 645 -1.85 20.78 27.89
C PHE A 645 -1.53 20.10 29.21
N GLY A 646 -0.48 19.29 29.23
CA GLY A 646 0.05 18.71 30.47
C GLY A 646 1.41 19.26 30.83
N VAL A 647 1.74 19.18 32.12
CA VAL A 647 3.06 19.50 32.67
C VAL A 647 3.53 18.30 33.50
N ASP A 648 4.70 17.76 33.14
CA ASP A 648 5.45 16.80 33.93
C ASP A 648 6.53 17.56 34.70
N PHE A 649 6.55 17.45 36.02
CA PHE A 649 7.48 18.17 36.88
C PHE A 649 7.79 17.41 38.17
N THR A 650 8.84 17.84 38.88
CA THR A 650 9.00 17.54 40.31
C THR A 650 9.14 18.83 41.10
N LYS A 651 8.74 18.80 42.38
CA LYS A 651 8.92 19.92 43.30
C LYS A 651 10.27 19.75 44.00
N LEU A 652 11.13 20.75 43.88
CA LEU A 652 12.43 20.78 44.52
C LEU A 652 12.31 21.12 46.01
N PRO A 653 13.33 20.81 46.84
CA PRO A 653 13.33 21.15 48.26
C PRO A 653 13.14 22.65 48.56
N ASP A 654 13.60 23.52 47.64
CA ASP A 654 13.44 24.97 47.74
C ASP A 654 12.06 25.48 47.26
N GLY A 655 11.12 24.58 46.97
CA GLY A 655 9.77 24.89 46.53
C GLY A 655 9.61 25.15 45.03
N ARG A 656 10.70 25.32 44.28
CA ARG A 656 10.65 25.52 42.82
C ARG A 656 10.20 24.26 42.10
N LEU A 657 9.63 24.42 40.91
CA LEU A 657 9.25 23.30 40.05
C LEU A 657 10.33 23.03 39.01
N PHE A 658 10.88 21.82 39.02
CA PHE A 658 11.75 21.33 37.96
C PHE A 658 10.90 20.70 36.86
N ILE A 659 10.89 21.31 35.68
CA ILE A 659 9.99 20.90 34.58
C ILE A 659 10.69 19.90 33.67
N PHE A 660 10.06 18.75 33.46
CA PHE A 660 10.53 17.71 32.53
C PHE A 660 9.92 17.86 31.13
N GLU A 661 8.63 18.23 31.06
CA GLU A 661 7.90 18.37 29.81
C GLU A 661 6.66 19.25 30.00
N ALA A 662 6.33 20.10 29.03
CA ALA A 662 5.11 20.90 29.01
C ALA A 662 4.56 21.01 27.59
N ASN A 663 3.50 20.27 27.25
CA ASN A 663 2.88 20.28 25.91
C ASN A 663 1.52 19.58 25.88
N ALA A 664 0.83 19.66 24.74
CA ALA A 664 -0.45 19.00 24.52
C ALA A 664 -0.36 17.49 24.23
N SER A 665 0.82 16.89 24.05
CA SER A 665 1.00 15.50 23.58
C SER A 665 0.83 14.42 24.66
N MET A 666 0.45 14.81 25.88
CA MET A 666 0.34 13.90 27.02
C MET A 666 -0.97 13.10 26.99
N ARG A 667 -0.90 11.82 27.36
CA ARG A 667 -2.04 10.90 27.31
C ARG A 667 -2.83 10.89 28.63
N HIS A 668 -4.10 11.29 28.57
CA HIS A 668 -5.10 10.98 29.60
C HIS A 668 -5.53 9.52 29.51
N ASN A 669 -5.40 8.74 30.58
CA ASN A 669 -5.73 7.32 30.60
C ASN A 669 -6.08 6.80 32.00
N PHE A 670 -6.89 5.74 32.03
CA PHE A 670 -7.35 5.06 33.23
C PHE A 670 -6.62 3.73 33.47
N ASP A 671 -5.54 3.46 32.72
CA ASP A 671 -4.88 2.14 32.67
C ASP A 671 -4.41 1.68 34.08
N HIS A 672 -4.14 2.64 34.98
CA HIS A 672 -3.69 2.38 36.36
C HIS A 672 -4.80 2.38 37.41
N ALA A 673 -6.00 2.89 37.10
CA ALA A 673 -7.05 3.11 38.08
C ALA A 673 -7.59 1.80 38.70
N GLY A 674 -7.38 0.64 38.06
CA GLY A 674 -7.73 -0.66 38.64
C GLY A 674 -6.84 -1.05 39.83
N ASN A 675 -5.54 -0.77 39.76
CA ASN A 675 -4.57 -1.10 40.81
C ASN A 675 -4.37 0.07 41.80
N PHE A 676 -4.69 1.30 41.37
CA PHE A 676 -4.60 2.52 42.18
C PHE A 676 -5.97 3.24 42.18
N PRO A 677 -7.00 2.66 42.83
CA PRO A 677 -8.38 3.12 42.70
C PRO A 677 -8.64 4.54 43.20
N TYR A 678 -7.83 5.04 44.14
CA TYR A 678 -7.91 6.42 44.63
C TYR A 678 -7.65 7.48 43.53
N THR A 679 -7.02 7.10 42.41
CA THR A 679 -6.79 8.00 41.26
C THR A 679 -8.05 8.26 40.44
N ARG A 680 -9.04 7.34 40.47
CA ARG A 680 -10.21 7.36 39.58
C ARG A 680 -11.02 8.67 39.63
N PRO A 681 -11.38 9.22 40.81
CA PRO A 681 -12.18 10.44 40.88
C PRO A 681 -11.49 11.66 40.22
N TYR A 682 -10.15 11.73 40.30
CA TYR A 682 -9.37 12.81 39.69
C TYR A 682 -9.30 12.67 38.18
N LEU A 683 -9.17 11.44 37.69
CA LEU A 683 -9.21 11.16 36.25
C LEU A 683 -10.59 11.47 35.66
N ASP A 684 -11.67 11.18 36.38
CA ASP A 684 -13.04 11.52 35.95
C ASP A 684 -13.21 13.05 35.91
N LYS A 685 -12.74 13.80 36.92
CA LYS A 685 -12.74 15.28 36.93
C LYS A 685 -12.00 15.88 35.73
N VAL A 686 -10.89 15.28 35.31
CA VAL A 686 -10.14 15.70 34.10
C VAL A 686 -10.99 15.53 32.85
N SER A 687 -11.68 14.39 32.71
CA SER A 687 -12.58 14.13 31.58
C SER A 687 -13.75 15.13 31.55
N GLU A 688 -14.40 15.34 32.69
CA GLU A 688 -15.50 16.30 32.84
C GLU A 688 -15.07 17.75 32.55
N ALA A 689 -13.86 18.13 32.98
CA ALA A 689 -13.32 19.47 32.73
C ALA A 689 -13.09 19.72 31.23
N PHE A 690 -12.59 18.71 30.50
CA PHE A 690 -12.42 18.82 29.05
C PHE A 690 -13.78 18.97 28.34
N ASP A 691 -14.76 18.13 28.68
CA ASP A 691 -16.11 18.19 28.07
C ASP A 691 -16.81 19.53 28.39
N ARG A 692 -16.63 20.05 29.61
CA ARG A 692 -17.13 21.36 30.03
C ARG A 692 -16.49 22.51 29.26
N MET A 693 -15.16 22.49 29.05
CA MET A 693 -14.45 23.50 28.27
C MET A 693 -15.06 23.64 26.87
N ILE A 694 -15.34 22.52 26.20
CA ILE A 694 -15.99 22.52 24.88
C ILE A 694 -17.37 23.18 24.95
N SER A 695 -18.19 22.76 25.92
CA SER A 695 -19.57 23.25 26.08
C SER A 695 -19.63 24.76 26.38
N GLN A 696 -18.74 25.25 27.25
CA GLN A 696 -18.65 26.66 27.61
C GLN A 696 -18.15 27.52 26.44
N ARG A 697 -17.16 27.05 25.68
CA ARG A 697 -16.62 27.81 24.53
C ARG A 697 -17.67 28.05 23.45
N VAL A 698 -18.59 27.12 23.27
CA VAL A 698 -19.73 27.25 22.35
C VAL A 698 -20.79 28.19 22.93
N SER A 699 -21.09 28.08 24.23
CA SER A 699 -22.15 28.84 24.92
C SER A 699 -21.81 30.29 25.26
N SER A 700 -20.54 30.69 25.26
CA SER A 700 -20.08 32.03 25.69
C SER A 700 -20.35 33.14 24.64
N GLN A 701 -21.56 33.18 24.08
CA GLN A 701 -22.07 34.27 23.25
C GLN A 701 -23.10 35.10 23.99
#